data_AF-A0A2P5K1Q3-F1
#
_entry.id   AF-A0A2P5K1Q3-F1
#
_cell.length_a   1.000
_cell.length_b   1.000
_cell.length_c   1.000
_cell.angle_alpha   90.00
_cell.angle_beta   90.00
_cell.angle_gamma   90.00
#
_symmetry.space_group_name_H-M   'P 1'
#
loop_
_entity.id
_entity.type
_entity.pdbx_description
1 polymer ?
#
loop_
_entity_poly.entity_id
_entity_poly.type
_entity_poly.pdbx_seq_one_letter_code
_entity_poly.pdbx_strand_id
1 'polypeptide(L)'
;MPVNWYSTACKFTTQNFNWLVGDIEKFKKKSEDSLSQEFLDSLNFCGFEIEPYESQILAISGALASFILLLIVDVFLFSFSVFGSMTIAVIIMITVLIPVTVLFYLSEYPKIQAKFIKIRSLGDIPEILSYIVMSMKLVSNMELAISFAAENSSRPLASDLRKLIWDMHVRVYSSMDDALIAFANQWGRNSEYFKRALHLVKSSTNEPDEAQRVITLNKSLDIVLEGTRKMMEGFAVRLKTPTYILYSIFILIPLALVALLPALTIVGVHIEPVILILIYDLILPIITFAYAQYILLQRPATFPPPRIPDEHPRLANIRYRKNLVMVVSLIVAVCISASGFVWLSLGNPGGIISTGAMDGYISVFFPFIWGITAFITIYALGVYTPYKNIRDEIKEIESQFADALFVLGRRITEGRSPEWAFMQTAQTMKGSLIGETFEDVARNLSILRTTLIGAIFDKEYGAFRNIYSERVHTTMHLFTKSVYKSHTAAGIAIVKLADHLKELQEVEENIKRSLYDVTSTMRSTAILFAPLIGGITLALSEVIQKILENIAHEASKLPGDIGMGAIMEDVGSGMEQSISPDVFMFSIGFYMIILVVILVRFAGGIEYGEDKAQFMYDLGSVLPVSILVFSLSVVVSRILFAGIV
;
A
#
# COMPACT_ATOMS: atom_id res chain seq x y z
N MET A 1 -19.89 8.21 -8.63
CA MET A 1 -18.57 7.58 -8.36
C MET A 1 -17.53 8.31 -9.20
N PRO A 2 -16.27 8.49 -8.75
CA PRO A 2 -15.22 9.05 -9.59
C PRO A 2 -15.05 8.20 -10.85
N VAL A 3 -14.91 8.86 -12.01
CA VAL A 3 -14.74 8.19 -13.30
C VAL A 3 -13.51 7.27 -13.22
N ASN A 4 -13.71 5.97 -13.41
CA ASN A 4 -12.61 5.01 -13.35
C ASN A 4 -11.69 5.23 -14.56
N TRP A 5 -10.38 5.28 -14.35
CA TRP A 5 -9.40 5.48 -15.42
C TRP A 5 -9.57 4.47 -16.56
N TYR A 6 -9.99 3.24 -16.24
CA TYR A 6 -10.22 2.18 -17.22
C TYR A 6 -11.36 2.51 -18.17
N SER A 7 -12.50 3.04 -17.67
CA SER A 7 -13.62 3.40 -18.54
C SER A 7 -13.28 4.61 -19.41
N THR A 8 -12.53 5.58 -18.89
CA THR A 8 -12.00 6.70 -19.68
C THR A 8 -11.05 6.20 -20.77
N ALA A 9 -10.15 5.27 -20.44
CA ALA A 9 -9.20 4.69 -21.38
C ALA A 9 -9.89 3.86 -22.47
N CYS A 10 -10.91 3.06 -22.13
CA CYS A 10 -11.72 2.33 -23.11
C CYS A 10 -12.40 3.27 -24.09
N LYS A 11 -13.08 4.32 -23.59
CA LYS A 11 -13.78 5.30 -24.43
C LYS A 11 -12.81 6.09 -25.32
N PHE A 12 -11.70 6.56 -24.75
CA PHE A 12 -10.65 7.27 -25.50
C PHE A 12 -10.03 6.40 -26.60
N THR A 13 -9.75 5.13 -26.26
CA THR A 13 -9.12 4.22 -27.22
C THR A 13 -10.07 3.88 -28.35
N THR A 14 -11.32 3.59 -28.04
CA THR A 14 -12.35 3.34 -29.05
C THR A 14 -12.44 4.55 -29.98
N GLN A 15 -12.58 5.78 -29.46
CA GLN A 15 -12.64 6.98 -30.30
C GLN A 15 -11.43 7.17 -31.23
N ASN A 16 -10.20 6.94 -30.76
CA ASN A 16 -8.98 7.25 -31.52
C ASN A 16 -8.41 6.07 -32.33
N PHE A 17 -8.70 4.84 -31.94
CA PHE A 17 -8.11 3.61 -32.50
C PHE A 17 -9.15 2.67 -33.12
N ASN A 18 -10.36 3.15 -33.41
CA ASN A 18 -11.38 2.39 -34.15
C ASN A 18 -10.86 1.79 -35.48
N TRP A 19 -9.83 2.37 -36.09
CA TRP A 19 -9.21 1.87 -37.31
C TRP A 19 -8.54 0.49 -37.16
N LEU A 20 -8.13 0.09 -35.95
CA LEU A 20 -7.48 -1.21 -35.70
C LEU A 20 -8.39 -2.42 -35.92
N VAL A 21 -9.71 -2.22 -35.91
CA VAL A 21 -10.70 -3.31 -35.88
C VAL A 21 -11.49 -3.42 -37.21
N GLY A 22 -11.41 -2.41 -38.07
CA GLY A 22 -12.11 -2.40 -39.35
C GLY A 22 -13.62 -2.22 -39.17
N ASP A 23 -14.39 -3.31 -39.16
CA ASP A 23 -15.86 -3.30 -39.08
C ASP A 23 -16.34 -3.48 -37.63
N ILE A 24 -16.78 -2.37 -37.03
CA ILE A 24 -17.15 -2.27 -35.61
C ILE A 24 -18.38 -3.13 -35.28
N GLU A 25 -19.37 -3.21 -36.17
CA GLU A 25 -20.60 -3.98 -35.90
C GLU A 25 -20.32 -5.48 -35.90
N LYS A 26 -19.48 -5.93 -36.83
CA LYS A 26 -19.07 -7.34 -36.92
C LYS A 26 -18.19 -7.75 -35.74
N PHE A 27 -17.32 -6.84 -35.28
CA PHE A 27 -16.49 -7.06 -34.11
C PHE A 27 -17.30 -7.05 -32.81
N LYS A 28 -18.26 -6.14 -32.65
CA LYS A 28 -19.18 -6.10 -31.51
C LYS A 28 -19.92 -7.43 -31.35
N LYS A 29 -20.50 -7.94 -32.43
CA LYS A 29 -21.23 -9.22 -32.42
C LYS A 29 -20.33 -10.41 -32.07
N LYS A 30 -19.11 -10.46 -32.63
CA LYS A 30 -18.12 -11.50 -32.32
C LYS A 30 -17.62 -11.41 -30.86
N SER A 31 -17.50 -10.20 -30.34
CA SER A 31 -17.07 -9.94 -28.96
C SER A 31 -18.10 -10.46 -27.96
N GLU A 32 -19.38 -10.12 -28.16
CA GLU A 32 -20.49 -10.58 -27.33
C GLU A 32 -20.60 -12.11 -27.27
N ASP A 33 -20.42 -12.80 -28.41
CA ASP A 33 -20.46 -14.28 -28.47
C ASP A 33 -19.24 -14.95 -27.82
N SER A 34 -18.10 -14.24 -27.73
CA SER A 34 -16.83 -14.79 -27.24
C SER A 34 -16.61 -14.67 -25.74
N LEU A 35 -17.41 -13.84 -25.06
CA LEU A 35 -17.18 -13.46 -23.68
C LEU A 35 -17.95 -14.34 -22.70
N SER A 36 -17.30 -14.68 -21.59
CA SER A 36 -17.93 -15.45 -20.53
C SER A 36 -19.01 -14.62 -19.80
N GLN A 37 -20.09 -15.27 -19.37
CA GLN A 37 -21.11 -14.64 -18.51
C GLN A 37 -20.50 -14.00 -17.26
N GLU A 38 -19.43 -14.60 -16.72
CA GLU A 38 -18.68 -14.06 -15.58
C GLU A 38 -18.08 -12.67 -15.85
N PHE A 39 -17.64 -12.39 -17.09
CA PHE A 39 -17.12 -11.08 -17.47
C PHE A 39 -18.24 -10.02 -17.47
N LEU A 40 -19.41 -10.36 -18.04
CA LEU A 40 -20.58 -9.48 -18.06
C LEU A 40 -21.10 -9.17 -16.65
N ASP A 41 -21.18 -10.20 -15.79
CA ASP A 41 -21.53 -10.03 -14.39
C ASP A 41 -20.52 -9.13 -13.65
N SER A 42 -19.24 -9.24 -13.99
CA SER A 42 -18.17 -8.41 -13.42
C SER A 42 -18.27 -6.95 -13.86
N LEU A 43 -18.59 -6.68 -15.14
CA LEU A 43 -18.85 -5.32 -15.63
C LEU A 43 -20.02 -4.66 -14.90
N ASN A 44 -21.14 -5.38 -14.77
CA ASN A 44 -22.33 -4.92 -14.08
C ASN A 44 -22.07 -4.69 -12.59
N PHE A 45 -21.35 -5.59 -11.93
CA PHE A 45 -20.99 -5.47 -10.52
C PHE A 45 -20.07 -4.27 -10.26
N CYS A 46 -19.10 -4.02 -11.14
CA CYS A 46 -18.21 -2.87 -11.03
C CYS A 46 -18.88 -1.53 -11.40
N GLY A 47 -20.07 -1.55 -12.01
CA GLY A 47 -20.74 -0.36 -12.52
C GLY A 47 -19.99 0.30 -13.67
N PHE A 48 -19.28 -0.48 -14.49
CA PHE A 48 -18.60 0.05 -15.67
C PHE A 48 -19.61 0.34 -16.78
N GLU A 49 -19.80 1.61 -17.12
CA GLU A 49 -20.56 2.05 -18.30
C GLU A 49 -19.73 1.86 -19.59
N ILE A 50 -19.33 0.62 -19.87
CA ILE A 50 -18.57 0.24 -21.08
C ILE A 50 -19.20 -0.98 -21.73
N GLU A 51 -19.12 -1.02 -23.05
CA GLU A 51 -19.49 -2.21 -23.80
C GLU A 51 -18.31 -3.19 -23.89
N PRO A 52 -18.56 -4.51 -24.02
CA PRO A 52 -17.49 -5.49 -23.91
C PRO A 52 -16.41 -5.39 -25.01
N TYR A 53 -16.79 -4.90 -26.20
CA TYR A 53 -15.86 -4.71 -27.31
C TYR A 53 -14.85 -3.57 -27.02
N GLU A 54 -15.22 -2.54 -26.27
CA GLU A 54 -14.34 -1.41 -25.94
C GLU A 54 -13.15 -1.86 -25.06
N SER A 55 -13.40 -2.82 -24.17
CA SER A 55 -12.37 -3.46 -23.33
C SER A 55 -11.36 -4.24 -24.17
N GLN A 56 -11.81 -4.97 -25.19
CA GLN A 56 -10.93 -5.72 -26.10
C GLN A 56 -10.08 -4.79 -26.97
N ILE A 57 -10.64 -3.68 -27.45
CA ILE A 57 -9.90 -2.66 -28.22
C ILE A 57 -8.78 -2.05 -27.37
N LEU A 58 -9.06 -1.71 -26.11
CA LEU A 58 -8.04 -1.21 -25.18
C LEU A 58 -6.92 -2.23 -24.93
N ALA A 59 -7.25 -3.51 -24.78
CA ALA A 59 -6.25 -4.55 -24.56
C ALA A 59 -5.30 -4.70 -25.76
N ILE A 60 -5.84 -4.71 -26.98
CA ILE A 60 -5.05 -4.83 -28.21
C ILE A 60 -4.19 -3.58 -28.44
N SER A 61 -4.77 -2.38 -28.31
CA SER A 61 -4.04 -1.13 -28.53
C SER A 61 -2.95 -0.92 -27.48
N GLY A 62 -3.21 -1.25 -26.21
CA GLY A 62 -2.24 -1.17 -25.13
C GLY A 62 -1.07 -2.13 -25.35
N ALA A 63 -1.35 -3.36 -25.77
CA ALA A 63 -0.31 -4.32 -26.13
C ALA A 63 0.55 -3.82 -27.29
N LEU A 64 -0.08 -3.35 -28.37
CA LEU A 64 0.63 -2.83 -29.55
C LEU A 64 1.49 -1.61 -29.20
N ALA A 65 0.96 -0.67 -28.42
CA ALA A 65 1.70 0.51 -27.97
C ALA A 65 2.91 0.12 -27.10
N SER A 66 2.74 -0.83 -26.17
CA SER A 66 3.86 -1.32 -25.36
C SER A 66 4.93 -2.03 -26.19
N PHE A 67 4.53 -2.81 -27.20
CA PHE A 67 5.47 -3.46 -28.12
C PHE A 67 6.28 -2.44 -28.92
N ILE A 68 5.62 -1.42 -29.51
CA ILE A 68 6.32 -0.35 -30.25
C ILE A 68 7.28 0.41 -29.34
N LEU A 69 6.85 0.74 -28.11
CA LEU A 69 7.70 1.46 -27.17
C LEU A 69 8.95 0.67 -26.81
N LEU A 70 8.82 -0.63 -26.54
CA LEU A 70 9.96 -1.50 -26.25
C LEU A 70 10.88 -1.65 -27.46
N LEU A 71 10.32 -1.79 -28.67
CA LEU A 71 11.12 -1.85 -29.90
C LEU A 71 11.94 -0.56 -30.09
N ILE A 72 11.38 0.62 -29.80
CA ILE A 72 12.12 1.90 -29.86
C ILE A 72 13.26 1.92 -28.84
N VAL A 73 13.01 1.43 -27.62
CA VAL A 73 14.05 1.32 -26.58
C VAL A 73 15.15 0.35 -27.02
N ASP A 74 14.79 -0.80 -27.60
CA ASP A 74 15.75 -1.79 -28.10
C ASP A 74 16.64 -1.19 -29.20
N VAL A 75 16.03 -0.51 -30.19
CA VAL A 75 16.78 0.18 -31.27
C VAL A 75 17.72 1.23 -30.70
N PHE A 76 17.29 1.98 -29.69
CA PHE A 76 18.14 2.95 -29.00
C PHE A 76 19.31 2.24 -28.31
N LEU A 77 19.07 1.18 -27.54
CA LEU A 77 20.11 0.41 -26.86
C LEU A 77 21.15 -0.17 -27.84
N PHE A 78 20.68 -0.79 -28.94
CA PHE A 78 21.55 -1.35 -29.98
C PHE A 78 22.38 -0.29 -30.71
N SER A 79 21.97 0.97 -30.68
CA SER A 79 22.76 2.06 -31.28
C SER A 79 23.97 2.48 -30.45
N PHE A 80 23.99 2.21 -29.13
CA PHE A 80 25.08 2.64 -28.23
C PHE A 80 26.13 1.55 -27.98
N SER A 81 25.76 0.28 -28.01
CA SER A 81 26.67 -0.83 -27.68
C SER A 81 26.38 -2.08 -28.50
N VAL A 82 27.44 -2.85 -28.76
CA VAL A 82 27.33 -4.25 -29.19
C VAL A 82 27.11 -5.10 -27.95
N PHE A 83 26.14 -6.01 -28.01
CA PHE A 83 25.77 -6.90 -26.91
C PHE A 83 26.06 -8.35 -27.31
N GLY A 84 26.38 -9.22 -26.35
CA GLY A 84 26.51 -10.65 -26.61
C GLY A 84 25.18 -11.32 -26.98
N SER A 85 25.26 -12.58 -27.40
CA SER A 85 24.09 -13.34 -27.84
C SER A 85 23.06 -13.55 -26.71
N MET A 86 23.54 -13.73 -25.47
CA MET A 86 22.70 -13.92 -24.29
C MET A 86 21.93 -12.66 -23.89
N THR A 87 22.57 -11.48 -23.94
CA THR A 87 21.91 -10.19 -23.67
C THR A 87 20.82 -9.90 -24.70
N ILE A 88 21.11 -10.13 -25.98
CA ILE A 88 20.15 -9.98 -27.07
C ILE A 88 18.92 -10.87 -26.84
N ALA A 89 19.14 -12.15 -26.48
CA ALA A 89 18.05 -13.09 -26.22
C ALA A 89 17.14 -12.63 -25.08
N VAL A 90 17.71 -12.11 -23.98
CA VAL A 90 16.94 -11.59 -22.84
C VAL A 90 16.14 -10.35 -23.21
N ILE A 91 16.73 -9.41 -23.97
CA ILE A 91 16.04 -8.21 -24.46
C ILE A 91 14.84 -8.60 -25.32
N ILE A 92 15.03 -9.47 -26.31
CA ILE A 92 13.95 -9.96 -27.19
C ILE A 92 12.84 -10.63 -26.37
N MET A 93 13.22 -11.45 -25.38
CA MET A 93 12.25 -12.11 -24.50
C MET A 93 11.38 -11.09 -23.75
N ILE A 94 11.98 -10.02 -23.21
CA ILE A 94 11.24 -8.94 -22.52
C ILE A 94 10.30 -8.20 -23.48
N THR A 95 10.78 -7.88 -24.68
CA THR A 95 10.03 -7.18 -25.71
C THR A 95 8.80 -7.95 -26.18
N VAL A 96 8.82 -9.28 -26.12
CA VAL A 96 7.65 -10.13 -26.40
C VAL A 96 6.78 -10.34 -25.15
N LEU A 97 7.37 -10.58 -23.98
CA LEU A 97 6.64 -10.97 -22.78
C LEU A 97 5.80 -9.83 -22.19
N ILE A 98 6.31 -8.60 -22.18
CA ILE A 98 5.61 -7.44 -21.61
C ILE A 98 4.30 -7.16 -22.36
N PRO A 99 4.26 -7.03 -23.70
CA PRO A 99 3.02 -6.77 -24.43
C PRO A 99 1.96 -7.86 -24.27
N VAL A 100 2.39 -9.13 -24.24
CA VAL A 100 1.50 -10.26 -23.97
C VAL A 100 0.90 -10.14 -22.57
N THR A 101 1.71 -9.80 -21.57
CA THR A 101 1.24 -9.59 -20.19
C THR A 101 0.26 -8.43 -20.09
N VAL A 102 0.54 -7.31 -20.78
CA VAL A 102 -0.36 -6.14 -20.86
C VAL A 102 -1.70 -6.52 -21.49
N LEU A 103 -1.70 -7.32 -22.55
CA LEU A 103 -2.91 -7.81 -23.21
C LEU A 103 -3.78 -8.64 -22.26
N PHE A 104 -3.18 -9.62 -21.56
CA PHE A 104 -3.90 -10.43 -20.58
C PHE A 104 -4.42 -9.60 -19.41
N TYR A 105 -3.62 -8.67 -18.90
CA TYR A 105 -4.02 -7.83 -17.77
C TYR A 105 -5.19 -6.90 -18.13
N LEU A 106 -5.14 -6.20 -19.27
CA LEU A 106 -6.18 -5.26 -19.69
C LEU A 106 -7.48 -5.95 -20.08
N SER A 107 -7.41 -7.15 -20.67
CA SER A 107 -8.59 -7.93 -21.05
C SER A 107 -9.32 -8.52 -19.83
N GLU A 108 -8.59 -8.99 -18.82
CA GLU A 108 -9.17 -9.56 -17.59
C GLU A 108 -9.38 -8.52 -16.47
N TYR A 109 -9.08 -7.25 -16.75
CA TYR A 109 -9.15 -6.17 -15.76
C TYR A 109 -10.51 -6.07 -15.03
N PRO A 110 -11.68 -6.15 -15.70
CA PRO A 110 -12.97 -6.11 -15.02
C PRO A 110 -13.18 -7.28 -14.03
N LYS A 111 -12.77 -8.50 -14.38
CA LYS A 111 -12.89 -9.66 -13.48
C LYS A 111 -11.97 -9.51 -12.26
N ILE A 112 -10.73 -9.08 -12.51
CA ILE A 112 -9.73 -8.78 -11.49
C ILE A 112 -10.29 -7.73 -10.51
N GLN A 113 -10.82 -6.63 -11.05
CA GLN A 113 -11.38 -5.54 -10.25
C GLN A 113 -12.64 -5.96 -9.47
N ALA A 114 -13.54 -6.73 -10.09
CA ALA A 114 -14.73 -7.25 -9.42
C ALA A 114 -14.36 -8.15 -8.25
N LYS A 115 -13.34 -9.01 -8.42
CA LYS A 115 -12.80 -9.85 -7.35
C LYS A 115 -12.24 -8.99 -6.20
N PHE A 116 -11.51 -7.92 -6.50
CA PHE A 116 -10.99 -7.01 -5.47
C PHE A 116 -12.08 -6.24 -4.74
N ILE A 117 -13.08 -5.73 -5.45
CA ILE A 117 -14.20 -5.03 -4.82
C ILE A 117 -14.97 -5.97 -3.88
N LYS A 118 -15.19 -7.24 -4.28
CA LYS A 118 -15.82 -8.25 -3.40
C LYS A 118 -15.01 -8.48 -2.13
N ILE A 119 -13.70 -8.71 -2.24
CA ILE A 119 -12.82 -8.93 -1.08
C ILE A 119 -12.80 -7.68 -0.17
N ARG A 120 -12.73 -6.48 -0.76
CA ARG A 120 -12.75 -5.21 -0.02
C ARG A 120 -14.07 -5.00 0.71
N SER A 121 -15.19 -5.31 0.07
CA SER A 121 -16.53 -5.16 0.64
C SER A 121 -16.77 -6.11 1.83
N LEU A 122 -16.09 -7.27 1.87
CA LEU A 122 -16.12 -8.12 3.06
C LEU A 122 -15.53 -7.42 4.30
N GLY A 123 -14.52 -6.58 4.11
CA GLY A 123 -13.92 -5.77 5.18
C GLY A 123 -14.81 -4.63 5.68
N ASP A 124 -15.84 -4.25 4.92
CA ASP A 124 -16.80 -3.20 5.30
C ASP A 124 -17.98 -3.75 6.12
N ILE A 125 -18.15 -5.07 6.18
CA ILE A 125 -19.30 -5.73 6.82
C ILE A 125 -19.47 -5.32 8.29
N PRO A 126 -18.44 -5.32 9.15
CA PRO A 126 -18.59 -4.94 10.56
C PRO A 126 -19.07 -3.51 10.73
N GLU A 127 -18.55 -2.59 9.92
CA GLU A 127 -18.91 -1.17 9.97
C GLU A 127 -20.37 -0.96 9.57
N ILE A 128 -20.76 -1.51 8.41
CA ILE A 128 -22.11 -1.39 7.88
C ILE A 128 -23.13 -2.05 8.82
N LEU A 129 -22.84 -3.27 9.30
CA LEU A 129 -23.73 -3.94 10.23
C LEU A 129 -23.83 -3.18 11.54
N SER A 130 -22.71 -2.62 12.04
CA SER A 130 -22.73 -1.75 13.21
C SER A 130 -23.67 -0.57 12.99
N TYR A 131 -23.60 0.14 11.86
CA TYR A 131 -24.53 1.24 11.56
C TYR A 131 -25.99 0.79 11.50
N ILE A 132 -26.28 -0.36 10.90
CA ILE A 132 -27.64 -0.93 10.87
C ILE A 132 -28.12 -1.24 12.30
N VAL A 133 -27.33 -1.98 13.07
CA VAL A 133 -27.66 -2.39 14.45
C VAL A 133 -27.82 -1.19 15.37
N MET A 134 -26.93 -0.19 15.24
CA MET A 134 -26.99 1.05 16.01
C MET A 134 -28.26 1.85 15.68
N SER A 135 -28.61 1.99 14.40
CA SER A 135 -29.86 2.64 14.00
C SER A 135 -31.10 1.85 14.46
N MET A 136 -31.07 0.53 14.37
CA MET A 136 -32.15 -0.36 14.82
C MET A 136 -32.41 -0.31 16.33
N LYS A 137 -31.34 -0.10 17.13
CA LYS A 137 -31.44 0.10 18.58
C LYS A 137 -32.12 1.42 18.94
N LEU A 138 -32.00 2.43 18.08
CA LEU A 138 -32.61 3.74 18.28
C LEU A 138 -34.05 3.80 17.77
N VAL A 139 -34.28 3.23 16.60
CA VAL A 139 -35.60 3.18 15.96
C VAL A 139 -35.75 1.78 15.35
N SER A 140 -36.79 1.06 15.76
CA SER A 140 -37.12 -0.28 15.28
C SER A 140 -37.70 -0.28 13.85
N ASN A 141 -37.00 0.36 12.91
CA ASN A 141 -37.37 0.44 11.50
C ASN A 141 -36.15 0.06 10.63
N MET A 142 -36.30 -1.05 9.91
CA MET A 142 -35.24 -1.64 9.09
C MET A 142 -34.91 -0.80 7.86
N GLU A 143 -35.91 -0.20 7.22
CA GLU A 143 -35.72 0.69 6.07
C GLU A 143 -34.90 1.92 6.48
N LEU A 144 -35.26 2.53 7.60
CA LEU A 144 -34.52 3.65 8.17
C LEU A 144 -33.08 3.26 8.53
N ALA A 145 -32.89 2.08 9.13
CA ALA A 145 -31.57 1.61 9.51
C ALA A 145 -30.66 1.34 8.30
N ILE A 146 -31.22 0.78 7.23
CA ILE A 146 -30.48 0.51 6.00
C ILE A 146 -30.20 1.81 5.24
N SER A 147 -31.15 2.76 5.18
CA SER A 147 -30.90 4.10 4.63
C SER A 147 -29.83 4.83 5.42
N PHE A 148 -29.87 4.72 6.75
CA PHE A 148 -28.87 5.33 7.62
C PHE A 148 -27.47 4.77 7.32
N ALA A 149 -27.31 3.45 7.23
CA ALA A 149 -26.02 2.83 6.89
C ALA A 149 -25.56 3.18 5.46
N ALA A 150 -26.49 3.26 4.51
CA ALA A 150 -26.21 3.61 3.12
C ALA A 150 -25.77 5.08 2.96
N GLU A 151 -26.31 6.00 3.75
CA GLU A 151 -25.97 7.44 3.68
C GLU A 151 -24.68 7.78 4.43
N ASN A 152 -24.42 7.12 5.56
CA ASN A 152 -23.35 7.50 6.48
C ASN A 152 -22.07 6.63 6.34
N SER A 153 -21.98 5.86 5.25
CA SER A 153 -20.81 5.07 4.92
C SER A 153 -20.37 5.34 3.48
N SER A 154 -19.09 5.66 3.28
CA SER A 154 -18.52 5.87 1.94
C SER A 154 -18.10 4.56 1.26
N ARG A 155 -18.31 3.43 1.95
CA ARG A 155 -17.77 2.12 1.58
C ARG A 155 -18.43 1.50 0.36
N PRO A 156 -17.72 0.62 -0.38
CA PRO A 156 -18.30 -0.19 -1.45
C PRO A 156 -19.62 -0.85 -1.07
N LEU A 157 -19.70 -1.53 0.08
CA LEU A 157 -20.92 -2.20 0.53
C LEU A 157 -22.10 -1.21 0.75
N ALA A 158 -21.82 0.05 1.08
CA ALA A 158 -22.86 1.09 1.19
C ALA A 158 -23.50 1.40 -0.16
N SER A 159 -22.76 1.29 -1.27
CA SER A 159 -23.35 1.45 -2.61
C SER A 159 -24.29 0.30 -2.96
N ASP A 160 -24.00 -0.92 -2.52
CA ASP A 160 -24.93 -2.05 -2.67
C ASP A 160 -26.18 -1.87 -1.80
N LEU A 161 -26.06 -1.27 -0.61
CA LEU A 161 -27.24 -0.88 0.18
C LEU A 161 -28.05 0.24 -0.50
N ARG A 162 -27.40 1.24 -1.12
CA ARG A 162 -28.11 2.27 -1.90
C ARG A 162 -28.86 1.63 -3.07
N LYS A 163 -28.25 0.66 -3.75
CA LYS A 163 -28.91 -0.12 -4.80
C LYS A 163 -30.09 -0.93 -4.25
N LEU A 164 -29.95 -1.56 -3.08
CA LEU A 164 -31.05 -2.27 -2.43
C LEU A 164 -32.24 -1.35 -2.14
N ILE A 165 -31.97 -0.15 -1.63
CA ILE A 165 -32.99 0.89 -1.37
C ILE A 165 -33.62 1.34 -2.70
N TRP A 166 -32.82 1.55 -3.74
CA TRP A 166 -33.30 1.91 -5.07
C TRP A 166 -34.23 0.84 -5.65
N ASP A 167 -33.82 -0.43 -5.61
CA ASP A 167 -34.60 -1.58 -6.09
C ASP A 167 -35.92 -1.71 -5.31
N MET A 168 -35.91 -1.39 -4.01
CA MET A 168 -37.13 -1.30 -3.20
C MET A 168 -38.05 -0.16 -3.69
N HIS A 169 -37.53 1.05 -3.91
CA HIS A 169 -38.31 2.19 -4.41
C HIS A 169 -38.90 1.97 -5.81
N VAL A 170 -38.17 1.26 -6.68
CA VAL A 170 -38.62 0.86 -8.03
C VAL A 170 -39.55 -0.36 -7.98
N ARG A 171 -39.85 -0.88 -6.78
CA ARG A 171 -40.76 -2.02 -6.53
C ARG A 171 -40.29 -3.33 -7.17
N VAL A 172 -38.97 -3.53 -7.28
CA VAL A 172 -38.38 -4.84 -7.59
C VAL A 172 -38.67 -5.83 -6.46
N TYR A 173 -38.69 -5.34 -5.22
CA TYR A 173 -39.05 -6.09 -4.02
C TYR A 173 -40.36 -5.57 -3.42
N SER A 174 -41.16 -6.47 -2.83
CA SER A 174 -42.44 -6.17 -2.17
C SER A 174 -42.29 -5.51 -0.81
N SER A 175 -41.22 -5.83 -0.08
CA SER A 175 -40.97 -5.33 1.27
C SER A 175 -39.47 -5.24 1.56
N MET A 176 -39.10 -4.44 2.57
CA MET A 176 -37.71 -4.38 3.03
C MET A 176 -37.22 -5.72 3.56
N ASP A 177 -38.13 -6.51 4.14
CA ASP A 177 -37.88 -7.87 4.61
C ASP A 177 -37.47 -8.82 3.47
N ASP A 178 -38.14 -8.73 2.33
CA ASP A 178 -37.85 -9.55 1.14
C ASP A 178 -36.55 -9.09 0.48
N ALA A 179 -36.37 -7.77 0.35
CA ALA A 179 -35.15 -7.17 -0.16
C ALA A 179 -33.93 -7.58 0.67
N LEU A 180 -34.02 -7.49 2.00
CA LEU A 180 -32.93 -7.87 2.89
C LEU A 180 -32.59 -9.36 2.82
N ILE A 181 -33.58 -10.24 2.64
CA ILE A 181 -33.34 -11.67 2.41
C ILE A 181 -32.60 -11.91 1.10
N ALA A 182 -33.04 -11.26 0.00
CA ALA A 182 -32.38 -11.37 -1.29
C ALA A 182 -30.92 -10.90 -1.20
N PHE A 183 -30.70 -9.76 -0.55
CA PHE A 183 -29.37 -9.21 -0.27
C PHE A 183 -28.52 -10.16 0.60
N ALA A 184 -29.08 -10.70 1.68
CA ALA A 184 -28.39 -11.64 2.56
C ALA A 184 -28.03 -12.95 1.85
N ASN A 185 -28.85 -13.43 0.91
CA ASN A 185 -28.56 -14.61 0.10
C ASN A 185 -27.46 -14.35 -0.94
N GLN A 186 -27.47 -13.18 -1.56
CA GLN A 186 -26.43 -12.76 -2.50
C GLN A 186 -25.06 -12.72 -1.80
N TRP A 187 -24.99 -12.06 -0.65
CA TRP A 187 -23.76 -11.94 0.14
C TRP A 187 -23.41 -13.19 0.93
N GLY A 188 -24.38 -14.03 1.25
CA GLY A 188 -24.18 -15.31 1.93
C GLY A 188 -23.29 -16.29 1.16
N ARG A 189 -23.17 -16.13 -0.16
CA ARG A 189 -22.19 -16.87 -0.97
C ARG A 189 -20.75 -16.56 -0.59
N ASN A 190 -20.49 -15.34 -0.10
CA ASN A 190 -19.16 -14.84 0.23
C ASN A 190 -18.92 -14.77 1.75
N SER A 191 -19.96 -14.60 2.57
CA SER A 191 -19.89 -14.61 4.03
C SER A 191 -21.15 -15.16 4.68
N GLU A 192 -21.06 -16.37 5.23
CA GLU A 192 -22.16 -17.02 5.98
C GLU A 192 -22.48 -16.25 7.28
N TYR A 193 -21.45 -15.69 7.93
CA TYR A 193 -21.60 -14.84 9.12
C TYR A 193 -22.47 -13.62 8.84
N PHE A 194 -22.25 -12.93 7.71
CA PHE A 194 -23.01 -11.74 7.37
C PHE A 194 -24.48 -12.07 7.05
N LYS A 195 -24.70 -13.15 6.29
CA LYS A 195 -26.06 -13.65 6.03
C LYS A 195 -26.82 -13.92 7.34
N ARG A 196 -26.19 -14.63 8.28
CA ARG A 196 -26.78 -14.93 9.60
C ARG A 196 -27.07 -13.68 10.41
N ALA A 197 -26.16 -12.71 10.40
CA ALA A 197 -26.36 -11.45 11.09
C ALA A 197 -27.54 -10.66 10.51
N LEU A 198 -27.67 -10.56 9.19
CA LEU A 198 -28.82 -9.89 8.55
C LEU A 198 -30.15 -10.59 8.87
N HIS A 199 -30.16 -11.93 8.95
CA HIS A 199 -31.34 -12.67 9.40
C HIS A 199 -31.71 -12.36 10.86
N LEU A 200 -30.74 -12.14 11.75
CA LEU A 200 -31.00 -11.74 13.13
C LEU A 200 -31.45 -10.29 13.24
N VAL A 201 -30.89 -9.38 12.43
CA VAL A 201 -31.40 -8.01 12.31
C VAL A 201 -32.86 -8.03 11.88
N LYS A 202 -33.20 -8.86 10.89
CA LYS A 202 -34.59 -9.07 10.47
C LYS A 202 -35.45 -9.62 11.62
N SER A 203 -35.03 -10.69 12.30
CA SER A 203 -35.85 -11.28 13.36
C SER A 203 -36.08 -10.33 14.53
N SER A 204 -35.18 -9.38 14.75
CA SER A 204 -35.30 -8.38 15.82
C SER A 204 -36.56 -7.51 15.72
N THR A 205 -37.12 -7.27 14.54
CA THR A 205 -38.36 -6.49 14.40
C THR A 205 -39.59 -7.23 14.91
N ASN A 206 -39.50 -8.57 15.03
CA ASN A 206 -40.59 -9.43 15.44
C ASN A 206 -40.46 -9.89 16.90
N GLU A 207 -39.44 -9.42 17.62
CA GLU A 207 -39.26 -9.74 19.04
C GLU A 207 -40.31 -9.02 19.88
N PRO A 208 -40.97 -9.71 20.84
CA PRO A 208 -42.06 -9.13 21.62
C PRO A 208 -41.57 -8.14 22.68
N ASP A 209 -40.32 -8.31 23.15
CA ASP A 209 -39.74 -7.51 24.22
C ASP A 209 -38.54 -6.68 23.74
N GLU A 210 -38.41 -5.48 24.30
CA GLU A 210 -37.35 -4.51 23.98
C GLU A 210 -35.97 -5.04 24.39
N ALA A 211 -35.85 -5.72 25.54
CA ALA A 211 -34.58 -6.28 25.97
C ALA A 211 -34.17 -7.45 25.07
N GLN A 212 -35.12 -8.32 24.72
CA GLN A 212 -34.89 -9.41 23.78
C GLN A 212 -34.49 -8.90 22.40
N ARG A 213 -35.13 -7.83 21.89
CA ARG A 213 -34.74 -7.18 20.64
C ARG A 213 -33.28 -6.71 20.66
N VAL A 214 -32.87 -6.04 21.74
CA VAL A 214 -31.49 -5.57 21.91
C VAL A 214 -30.50 -6.74 21.97
N ILE A 215 -30.85 -7.83 22.66
CA ILE A 215 -30.02 -9.05 22.72
C ILE A 215 -29.86 -9.66 21.33
N THR A 216 -30.95 -9.79 20.56
CA THR A 216 -30.92 -10.31 19.19
C THR A 216 -30.05 -9.43 18.26
N LEU A 217 -30.15 -8.10 18.40
CA LEU A 217 -29.32 -7.15 17.68
C LEU A 217 -27.83 -7.24 18.08
N ASN A 218 -27.52 -7.36 19.37
CA ASN A 218 -26.14 -7.59 19.84
C ASN A 218 -25.61 -8.91 19.26
N LYS A 219 -26.41 -9.98 19.30
CA LYS A 219 -26.01 -11.28 18.77
C LYS A 219 -25.69 -11.25 17.27
N SER A 220 -26.43 -10.43 16.51
CA SER A 220 -26.15 -10.23 15.09
C SER A 220 -24.76 -9.64 14.85
N LEU A 221 -24.38 -8.66 15.68
CA LEU A 221 -23.07 -8.01 15.61
C LEU A 221 -21.96 -8.97 16.04
N ASP A 222 -22.13 -9.65 17.17
CA ASP A 222 -21.17 -10.65 17.68
C ASP A 222 -20.80 -11.68 16.60
N ILE A 223 -21.79 -12.16 15.85
CA ILE A 223 -21.59 -13.15 14.79
C ILE A 223 -20.71 -12.60 13.67
N VAL A 224 -20.88 -11.33 13.30
CA VAL A 224 -20.05 -10.69 12.27
C VAL A 224 -18.67 -10.32 12.79
N LEU A 225 -18.55 -9.84 14.03
CA LEU A 225 -17.25 -9.56 14.65
C LEU A 225 -16.44 -10.85 14.79
N GLU A 226 -17.07 -11.92 15.27
CA GLU A 226 -16.46 -13.26 15.35
C GLU A 226 -16.08 -13.78 13.97
N GLY A 227 -16.97 -13.61 12.98
CA GLY A 227 -16.69 -13.97 11.60
C GLY A 227 -15.51 -13.21 11.01
N THR A 228 -15.38 -11.93 11.35
CA THR A 228 -14.27 -11.07 10.93
C THR A 228 -12.97 -11.49 11.59
N ARG A 229 -13.00 -11.76 12.90
CA ARG A 229 -11.85 -12.29 13.64
C ARG A 229 -11.37 -13.60 13.03
N LYS A 230 -12.26 -14.57 12.82
CA LYS A 230 -11.93 -15.86 12.18
C LYS A 230 -11.41 -15.71 10.75
N MET A 231 -11.98 -14.79 9.97
CA MET A 231 -11.50 -14.48 8.62
C MET A 231 -10.07 -13.94 8.65
N MET A 232 -9.76 -13.07 9.61
CA MET A 232 -8.44 -12.45 9.76
C MET A 232 -7.40 -13.42 10.31
N GLU A 233 -7.75 -14.24 11.30
CA GLU A 233 -6.90 -15.33 11.79
C GLU A 233 -6.58 -16.31 10.65
N GLY A 234 -7.61 -16.72 9.89
CA GLY A 234 -7.44 -17.57 8.71
C GLY A 234 -6.59 -16.91 7.64
N PHE A 235 -6.72 -15.60 7.43
CA PHE A 235 -5.88 -14.83 6.52
C PHE A 235 -4.42 -14.79 6.99
N ALA A 236 -4.16 -14.47 8.27
CA ALA A 236 -2.81 -14.42 8.82
C ALA A 236 -2.09 -15.78 8.69
N VAL A 237 -2.80 -16.89 8.94
CA VAL A 237 -2.26 -18.24 8.73
C VAL A 237 -1.96 -18.50 7.25
N ARG A 238 -2.88 -18.14 6.33
CA ARG A 238 -2.67 -18.31 4.88
C ARG A 238 -1.58 -17.41 4.32
N LEU A 239 -1.34 -16.26 4.93
CA LEU A 239 -0.34 -15.28 4.52
C LEU A 239 1.10 -15.74 4.81
N LYS A 240 1.27 -16.61 5.80
CA LYS A 240 2.58 -17.07 6.26
C LYS A 240 3.36 -17.77 5.15
N THR A 241 2.75 -18.73 4.44
CA THR A 241 3.43 -19.48 3.37
C THR A 241 3.82 -18.60 2.18
N PRO A 242 2.93 -17.78 1.57
CA PRO A 242 3.30 -16.85 0.52
C PRO A 242 4.38 -15.86 0.95
N THR A 243 4.32 -15.37 2.18
CA THR A 243 5.37 -14.49 2.74
C THR A 243 6.71 -15.20 2.82
N TYR A 244 6.75 -16.46 3.29
CA TYR A 244 8.00 -17.21 3.30
C TYR A 244 8.53 -17.46 1.90
N ILE A 245 7.67 -17.68 0.91
CA ILE A 245 8.10 -17.77 -0.50
C ILE A 245 8.69 -16.43 -0.97
N LEU A 246 8.03 -15.31 -0.65
CA LEU A 246 8.53 -13.96 -0.94
C LEU A 246 9.93 -13.78 -0.32
N TYR A 247 10.08 -14.14 0.95
CA TYR A 247 11.33 -14.04 1.68
C TYR A 247 12.42 -14.95 1.10
N SER A 248 12.16 -16.24 1.01
CA SER A 248 13.18 -17.22 0.64
C SER A 248 13.57 -17.11 -0.83
N ILE A 249 12.59 -17.04 -1.74
CA ILE A 249 12.85 -17.11 -3.18
C ILE A 249 13.20 -15.75 -3.77
N PHE A 250 12.49 -14.70 -3.37
CA PHE A 250 12.60 -13.39 -4.04
C PHE A 250 13.50 -12.40 -3.31
N ILE A 251 13.97 -12.73 -2.11
CA ILE A 251 14.85 -11.86 -1.32
C ILE A 251 16.13 -12.61 -0.96
N LEU A 252 16.04 -13.73 -0.24
CA LEU A 252 17.21 -14.43 0.27
C LEU A 252 18.04 -15.07 -0.84
N ILE A 253 17.43 -15.82 -1.77
CA ILE A 253 18.17 -16.40 -2.90
C ILE A 253 18.88 -15.33 -3.73
N PRO A 254 18.22 -14.22 -4.13
CA PRO A 254 18.88 -13.11 -4.81
C PRO A 254 20.05 -12.54 -4.03
N LEU A 255 19.88 -12.26 -2.73
CA LEU A 255 20.96 -11.75 -1.89
C LEU A 255 22.13 -12.75 -1.77
N ALA A 256 21.83 -14.05 -1.70
CA ALA A 256 22.85 -15.10 -1.70
C ALA A 256 23.55 -15.21 -3.07
N LEU A 257 22.82 -15.06 -4.17
CA LEU A 257 23.39 -15.06 -5.52
C LEU A 257 24.32 -13.86 -5.71
N VAL A 258 23.94 -12.69 -5.19
CA VAL A 258 24.82 -11.51 -5.14
C VAL A 258 26.13 -11.87 -4.44
N ALA A 259 26.07 -12.51 -3.27
CA ALA A 259 27.25 -12.96 -2.52
C ALA A 259 28.14 -13.95 -3.29
N LEU A 260 27.58 -14.73 -4.21
CA LEU A 260 28.31 -15.70 -5.03
C LEU A 260 28.89 -15.11 -6.32
N LEU A 261 28.40 -13.95 -6.79
CA LEU A 261 28.86 -13.35 -8.05
C LEU A 261 30.38 -13.18 -8.12
N PRO A 262 31.07 -12.67 -7.08
CA PRO A 262 32.52 -12.58 -7.11
C PRO A 262 33.20 -13.94 -7.31
N ALA A 263 32.70 -15.00 -6.67
CA ALA A 263 33.24 -16.34 -6.81
C ALA A 263 33.03 -16.92 -8.23
N LEU A 264 31.91 -16.62 -8.88
CA LEU A 264 31.63 -17.06 -10.25
C LEU A 264 32.62 -16.45 -11.26
N THR A 265 33.03 -15.19 -11.05
CA THR A 265 34.02 -14.54 -11.91
C THR A 265 35.39 -15.23 -11.83
N ILE A 266 35.79 -15.73 -10.66
CA ILE A 266 37.05 -16.47 -10.47
C ILE A 266 37.06 -17.79 -11.25
N VAL A 267 35.89 -18.44 -11.35
CA VAL A 267 35.74 -19.71 -12.10
C VAL A 267 35.75 -19.48 -13.63
N GLY A 268 35.89 -18.22 -14.08
CA GLY A 268 35.92 -17.86 -15.49
C GLY A 268 34.53 -17.66 -16.11
N VAL A 269 33.48 -17.51 -15.30
CA VAL A 269 32.14 -17.17 -15.82
C VAL A 269 32.10 -15.67 -16.11
N HIS A 270 32.14 -15.31 -17.39
CA HIS A 270 32.01 -13.94 -17.84
C HIS A 270 30.54 -13.50 -17.85
N ILE A 271 30.18 -12.60 -16.94
CA ILE A 271 28.85 -12.00 -16.87
C ILE A 271 28.94 -10.57 -17.39
N GLU A 272 28.19 -10.25 -18.45
CA GLU A 272 28.08 -8.89 -18.96
C GLU A 272 27.43 -7.97 -17.91
N PRO A 273 27.96 -6.76 -17.64
CA PRO A 273 27.37 -5.84 -16.68
C PRO A 273 25.91 -5.48 -16.97
N VAL A 274 25.54 -5.45 -18.25
CA VAL A 274 24.17 -5.19 -18.72
C VAL A 274 23.20 -6.29 -18.25
N ILE A 275 23.62 -7.56 -18.25
CA ILE A 275 22.81 -8.68 -17.74
C ILE A 275 22.57 -8.51 -16.26
N LEU A 276 23.62 -8.14 -15.52
CA LEU A 276 23.54 -7.95 -14.07
C LEU A 276 22.52 -6.85 -13.73
N ILE A 277 22.64 -5.68 -14.36
CA ILE A 277 21.71 -4.56 -14.18
C ILE A 277 20.28 -4.98 -14.55
N LEU A 278 20.10 -5.62 -15.71
CA LEU A 278 18.77 -6.02 -16.18
C LEU A 278 18.12 -7.06 -15.24
N ILE A 279 18.88 -8.03 -14.73
CA ILE A 279 18.36 -9.04 -13.81
C ILE A 279 18.04 -8.41 -12.44
N TYR A 280 18.99 -7.72 -11.82
CA TYR A 280 18.85 -7.23 -10.45
C TYR A 280 18.05 -5.94 -10.32
N ASP A 281 18.12 -5.04 -11.29
CA ASP A 281 17.48 -3.72 -11.20
C ASP A 281 16.13 -3.66 -11.93
N LEU A 282 15.82 -4.64 -12.80
CA LEU A 282 14.56 -4.68 -13.56
C LEU A 282 13.76 -5.97 -13.35
N ILE A 283 14.24 -7.13 -13.80
CA ILE A 283 13.45 -8.37 -13.78
C ILE A 283 13.07 -8.76 -12.36
N LEU A 284 14.07 -8.88 -11.48
CA LEU A 284 13.88 -9.40 -10.14
C LEU A 284 12.97 -8.48 -9.31
N PRO A 285 13.18 -7.15 -9.26
CA PRO A 285 12.27 -6.26 -8.54
C PRO A 285 10.86 -6.27 -9.10
N ILE A 286 10.66 -6.37 -10.42
CA ILE A 286 9.32 -6.46 -11.02
C ILE A 286 8.62 -7.73 -10.55
N ILE A 287 9.28 -8.89 -10.60
CA ILE A 287 8.69 -10.16 -10.19
C ILE A 287 8.41 -10.14 -8.67
N THR A 288 9.35 -9.66 -7.86
CA THR A 288 9.19 -9.51 -6.41
C THR A 288 8.03 -8.58 -6.08
N PHE A 289 7.92 -7.44 -6.76
CA PHE A 289 6.81 -6.50 -6.60
C PHE A 289 5.47 -7.11 -7.02
N ALA A 290 5.42 -7.81 -8.16
CA ALA A 290 4.21 -8.46 -8.64
C ALA A 290 3.72 -9.53 -7.64
N TYR A 291 4.63 -10.34 -7.11
CA TYR A 291 4.31 -11.36 -6.12
C TYR A 291 3.90 -10.74 -4.77
N ALA A 292 4.61 -9.70 -4.30
CA ALA A 292 4.24 -8.94 -3.13
C ALA A 292 2.84 -8.32 -3.27
N GLN A 293 2.54 -7.73 -4.43
CA GLN A 293 1.23 -7.16 -4.73
C GLN A 293 0.14 -8.25 -4.80
N TYR A 294 0.42 -9.41 -5.42
CA TYR A 294 -0.49 -10.55 -5.42
C TYR A 294 -0.89 -10.99 -4.00
N ILE A 295 0.06 -10.98 -3.07
CA ILE A 295 -0.19 -11.26 -1.66
C ILE A 295 -1.03 -10.15 -1.01
N LEU A 296 -0.66 -8.89 -1.19
CA LEU A 296 -1.39 -7.74 -0.61
C LEU A 296 -2.85 -7.67 -1.05
N LEU A 297 -3.12 -8.04 -2.30
CA LEU A 297 -4.44 -8.05 -2.89
C LEU A 297 -5.39 -9.11 -2.30
N GLN A 298 -4.86 -10.08 -1.55
CA GLN A 298 -5.66 -11.07 -0.83
C GLN A 298 -6.08 -10.60 0.57
N ARG A 299 -5.53 -9.47 1.05
CA ARG A 299 -5.87 -8.89 2.35
C ARG A 299 -7.32 -8.42 2.34
N PRO A 300 -8.20 -8.94 3.22
CA PRO A 300 -9.51 -8.34 3.38
C PRO A 300 -9.30 -6.97 4.03
N ALA A 301 -9.78 -5.93 3.36
CA ALA A 301 -9.51 -4.55 3.75
C ALA A 301 -10.45 -4.09 4.87
N THR A 302 -10.22 -4.56 6.08
CA THR A 302 -10.90 -4.06 7.29
C THR A 302 -10.28 -2.71 7.66
N PHE A 303 -11.13 -1.70 7.88
CA PHE A 303 -10.74 -0.37 8.40
C PHE A 303 -9.64 0.38 7.62
N PRO A 304 -9.80 0.66 6.31
CA PRO A 304 -8.91 1.55 5.59
C PRO A 304 -8.84 2.92 6.26
N PRO A 305 -7.67 3.56 6.19
CA PRO A 305 -7.41 4.82 6.84
C PRO A 305 -8.32 5.93 6.26
N PRO A 306 -8.77 6.88 7.09
CA PRO A 306 -9.62 7.97 6.61
C PRO A 306 -8.94 8.82 5.53
N ARG A 307 -9.68 9.40 4.59
CA ARG A 307 -9.07 10.33 3.62
C ARG A 307 -8.96 11.73 4.22
N ILE A 308 -7.74 12.27 4.30
CA ILE A 308 -7.50 13.63 4.77
C ILE A 308 -7.48 14.55 3.54
N PRO A 309 -8.37 15.55 3.43
CA PRO A 309 -8.38 16.48 2.33
C PRO A 309 -7.23 17.49 2.43
N ASP A 310 -6.76 17.96 1.28
CA ASP A 310 -5.69 18.96 1.19
C ASP A 310 -6.11 20.35 1.73
N GLU A 311 -7.40 20.57 1.96
CA GLU A 311 -7.99 21.80 2.53
C GLU A 311 -7.79 21.92 4.05
N HIS A 312 -7.25 20.89 4.70
CA HIS A 312 -6.98 20.92 6.14
C HIS A 312 -6.14 22.16 6.52
N PRO A 313 -6.45 22.90 7.61
CA PRO A 313 -5.74 24.12 7.98
C PRO A 313 -4.21 23.95 8.09
N ARG A 314 -3.75 22.84 8.69
CA ARG A 314 -2.32 22.48 8.79
C ARG A 314 -1.67 22.03 7.47
N LEU A 315 -2.45 21.79 6.42
CA LEU A 315 -2.00 21.48 5.05
C LEU A 315 -2.15 22.69 4.11
N ALA A 316 -2.46 23.88 4.64
CA ALA A 316 -2.48 25.10 3.86
C ALA A 316 -1.14 25.27 3.10
N ASN A 317 -1.22 25.58 1.80
CA ASN A 317 -0.08 25.71 0.90
C ASN A 317 0.75 24.42 0.66
N ILE A 318 0.19 23.22 0.89
CA ILE A 318 0.91 21.96 0.66
C ILE A 318 1.41 21.81 -0.78
N ARG A 319 0.69 22.36 -1.77
CA ARG A 319 1.11 22.34 -3.18
C ARG A 319 2.40 23.15 -3.42
N TYR A 320 2.53 24.32 -2.80
CA TYR A 320 3.75 25.12 -2.84
C TYR A 320 4.89 24.40 -2.12
N ARG A 321 4.61 23.88 -0.91
CA ARG A 321 5.57 23.09 -0.13
C ARG A 321 6.06 21.87 -0.89
N LYS A 322 5.18 21.16 -1.60
CA LYS A 322 5.53 19.99 -2.42
C LYS A 322 6.49 20.37 -3.54
N ASN A 323 6.22 21.47 -4.26
CA ASN A 323 7.11 21.95 -5.31
C ASN A 323 8.47 22.41 -4.75
N LEU A 324 8.46 23.16 -3.64
CA LEU A 324 9.67 23.62 -2.97
C LEU A 324 10.51 22.43 -2.50
N VAL A 325 9.91 21.49 -1.77
CA VAL A 325 10.59 20.29 -1.26
C VAL A 325 11.12 19.44 -2.41
N MET A 326 10.40 19.34 -3.53
CA MET A 326 10.88 18.64 -4.72
C MET A 326 12.11 19.31 -5.35
N VAL A 327 12.13 20.64 -5.44
CA VAL A 327 13.29 21.39 -5.96
C VAL A 327 14.47 21.28 -5.00
N VAL A 328 14.24 21.45 -3.70
CA VAL A 328 15.28 21.31 -2.67
C VAL A 328 15.83 19.88 -2.64
N SER A 329 14.97 18.86 -2.69
CA SER A 329 15.41 17.47 -2.71
C SER A 329 16.23 17.16 -3.97
N LEU A 330 15.86 17.72 -5.12
CA LEU A 330 16.64 17.58 -6.35
C LEU A 330 18.00 18.25 -6.24
N ILE A 331 18.07 19.49 -5.75
CA ILE A 331 19.33 20.21 -5.56
C ILE A 331 20.25 19.45 -4.60
N VAL A 332 19.73 19.03 -3.45
CA VAL A 332 20.50 18.26 -2.46
C VAL A 332 20.99 16.94 -3.06
N ALA A 333 20.15 16.22 -3.79
CA ALA A 333 20.53 14.97 -4.44
C ALA A 333 21.64 15.17 -5.49
N VAL A 334 21.55 16.22 -6.30
CA VAL A 334 22.58 16.57 -7.28
C VAL A 334 23.88 16.97 -6.59
N CYS A 335 23.83 17.79 -5.55
CA CYS A 335 25.02 18.19 -4.78
C CYS A 335 25.71 16.99 -4.11
N ILE A 336 24.95 16.08 -3.49
CA ILE A 336 25.49 14.86 -2.88
C ILE A 336 26.08 13.95 -3.96
N SER A 337 25.37 13.73 -5.06
CA SER A 337 25.87 12.87 -6.15
C SER A 337 27.13 13.44 -6.81
N ALA A 338 27.19 14.76 -7.02
CA ALA A 338 28.34 15.44 -7.60
C ALA A 338 29.55 15.48 -6.64
N SER A 339 29.33 15.38 -5.33
CA SER A 339 30.42 15.47 -4.33
C SER A 339 31.52 14.44 -4.55
N GLY A 340 31.18 13.22 -5.01
CA GLY A 340 32.17 12.18 -5.32
C GLY A 340 33.13 12.60 -6.44
N PHE A 341 32.59 13.13 -7.55
CA PHE A 341 33.40 13.61 -8.67
C PHE A 341 34.18 14.89 -8.34
N VAL A 342 33.59 15.79 -7.55
CA VAL A 342 34.24 17.03 -7.11
C VAL A 342 35.45 16.74 -6.23
N TRP A 343 35.32 15.81 -5.27
CA TRP A 343 36.44 15.40 -4.42
C TRP A 343 37.56 14.69 -5.20
N LEU A 344 37.21 13.89 -6.21
CA LEU A 344 38.19 13.30 -7.11
C LEU A 344 38.96 14.40 -7.88
N SER A 345 38.25 15.41 -8.39
CA SER A 345 38.85 16.55 -9.11
C SER A 345 39.70 17.47 -8.22
N LEU A 346 39.46 17.49 -6.91
CA LEU A 346 40.24 18.26 -5.92
C LEU A 346 41.54 17.54 -5.49
N GLY A 347 41.87 16.40 -6.11
CA GLY A 347 43.11 15.66 -5.84
C GLY A 347 43.03 14.67 -4.69
N ASN A 348 41.82 14.24 -4.30
CA ASN A 348 41.58 13.21 -3.26
C ASN A 348 42.35 13.44 -1.94
N PRO A 349 42.11 14.58 -1.25
CA PRO A 349 42.82 14.88 -0.01
C PRO A 349 42.54 13.80 1.06
N GLY A 350 43.58 13.03 1.41
CA GLY A 350 43.50 11.96 2.41
C GLY A 350 43.18 10.56 1.89
N GLY A 351 43.11 10.34 0.57
CA GLY A 351 42.92 8.99 -0.01
C GLY A 351 41.55 8.36 0.30
N ILE A 352 40.52 9.18 0.56
CA ILE A 352 39.22 8.71 1.02
C ILE A 352 38.41 8.10 -0.13
N ILE A 353 38.56 8.64 -1.33
CA ILE A 353 37.90 8.13 -2.54
C ILE A 353 38.74 7.04 -3.17
N SER A 354 38.10 5.91 -3.48
CA SER A 354 38.73 4.77 -4.16
C SER A 354 39.16 5.17 -5.56
N THR A 355 40.47 5.25 -5.83
CA THR A 355 41.02 5.41 -7.19
C THR A 355 41.40 4.08 -7.83
N GLY A 356 41.47 3.02 -7.03
CA GLY A 356 41.66 1.63 -7.45
C GLY A 356 40.99 0.66 -6.47
N ALA A 357 41.10 -0.64 -6.76
CA ALA A 357 40.60 -1.70 -5.88
C ALA A 357 41.28 -1.60 -4.50
N MET A 358 40.46 -1.44 -3.45
CA MET A 358 40.89 -1.24 -2.05
C MET A 358 41.75 0.01 -1.78
N ASP A 359 41.95 0.89 -2.77
CA ASP A 359 42.75 2.11 -2.63
C ASP A 359 41.87 3.30 -2.21
N GLY A 360 41.23 3.18 -1.04
CA GLY A 360 40.33 4.18 -0.44
C GLY A 360 39.12 3.60 0.32
N TYR A 361 38.38 4.43 1.06
CA TYR A 361 37.26 3.98 1.91
C TYR A 361 35.91 3.95 1.19
N ILE A 362 35.69 4.83 0.21
CA ILE A 362 34.38 5.03 -0.46
C ILE A 362 34.59 5.12 -1.98
N SER A 363 33.82 4.36 -2.77
CA SER A 363 33.86 4.45 -4.25
C SER A 363 33.22 5.75 -4.78
N VAL A 364 33.63 6.19 -5.97
CA VAL A 364 33.17 7.42 -6.65
C VAL A 364 31.66 7.43 -6.87
N PHE A 365 31.03 6.28 -7.13
CA PHE A 365 29.58 6.19 -7.39
C PHE A 365 28.74 6.07 -6.13
N PHE A 366 29.34 5.89 -4.97
CA PHE A 366 28.62 5.69 -3.72
C PHE A 366 27.82 6.92 -3.25
N PRO A 367 28.32 8.17 -3.41
CA PRO A 367 27.50 9.37 -3.20
C PRO A 367 26.26 9.45 -4.11
N PHE A 368 26.23 8.75 -5.25
CA PHE A 368 25.05 8.70 -6.11
C PHE A 368 23.88 7.95 -5.45
N ILE A 369 24.16 6.82 -4.79
CA ILE A 369 23.18 6.04 -4.02
C ILE A 369 22.62 6.91 -2.88
N TRP A 370 23.50 7.63 -2.17
CA TRP A 370 23.10 8.59 -1.15
C TRP A 370 22.31 9.77 -1.71
N GLY A 371 22.61 10.23 -2.92
CA GLY A 371 21.85 11.25 -3.63
C GLY A 371 20.40 10.84 -3.91
N ILE A 372 20.20 9.64 -4.48
CA ILE A 372 18.84 9.08 -4.69
C ILE A 372 18.12 8.90 -3.35
N THR A 373 18.82 8.39 -2.34
CA THR A 373 18.26 8.17 -1.00
C THR A 373 17.84 9.47 -0.34
N ALA A 374 18.66 10.51 -0.43
CA ALA A 374 18.36 11.85 0.07
C ALA A 374 17.17 12.46 -0.68
N PHE A 375 17.11 12.31 -2.01
CA PHE A 375 15.96 12.76 -2.81
C PHE A 375 14.64 12.17 -2.27
N ILE A 376 14.58 10.84 -2.17
CA ILE A 376 13.39 10.12 -1.71
C ILE A 376 13.06 10.51 -0.27
N THR A 377 14.06 10.54 0.62
CA THR A 377 13.88 10.81 2.05
C THR A 377 13.37 12.22 2.31
N ILE A 378 14.01 13.24 1.72
CA ILE A 378 13.63 14.65 1.89
C ILE A 378 12.22 14.89 1.34
N TYR A 379 11.92 14.33 0.16
CA TYR A 379 10.58 14.42 -0.43
C TYR A 379 9.52 13.73 0.43
N ALA A 380 9.79 12.50 0.84
CA ALA A 380 8.88 11.69 1.65
C ALA A 380 8.57 12.35 3.00
N LEU A 381 9.59 12.69 3.79
CA LEU A 381 9.40 13.30 5.10
C LEU A 381 8.89 14.74 4.98
N GLY A 382 9.42 15.53 4.04
CA GLY A 382 9.06 16.94 3.89
C GLY A 382 7.59 17.17 3.50
N VAL A 383 7.01 16.27 2.70
CA VAL A 383 5.63 16.34 2.23
C VAL A 383 4.66 15.56 3.12
N TYR A 384 5.01 14.37 3.58
CA TYR A 384 4.04 13.45 4.22
C TYR A 384 4.05 13.46 5.75
N THR A 385 5.04 14.06 6.41
CA THR A 385 5.03 14.21 7.89
C THR A 385 3.78 14.94 8.40
N PRO A 386 3.33 16.08 7.80
CA PRO A 386 2.09 16.74 8.23
C PRO A 386 0.85 15.84 8.14
N TYR A 387 0.73 15.06 7.06
CA TYR A 387 -0.38 14.11 6.89
C TYR A 387 -0.34 13.01 7.95
N LYS A 388 0.84 12.50 8.27
CA LYS A 388 1.02 11.50 9.34
C LYS A 388 0.63 12.06 10.70
N ASN A 389 1.05 13.27 11.05
CA ASN A 389 0.71 13.86 12.34
C ASN A 389 -0.81 14.01 12.51
N ILE A 390 -1.51 14.51 11.48
CA ILE A 390 -2.97 14.60 11.48
C ILE A 390 -3.60 13.20 11.61
N ARG A 391 -3.04 12.20 10.91
CA ARG A 391 -3.50 10.81 11.01
C ARG A 391 -3.37 10.26 12.41
N ASP A 392 -2.21 10.46 13.04
CA ASP A 392 -1.92 9.91 14.36
C ASP A 392 -2.81 10.59 15.42
N GLU A 393 -3.09 11.89 15.29
CA GLU A 393 -4.11 12.58 16.11
C GLU A 393 -5.52 11.99 15.90
N ILE A 394 -5.93 11.71 14.66
CA ILE A 394 -7.24 11.08 14.39
C ILE A 394 -7.31 9.68 15.00
N LYS A 395 -6.23 8.88 14.90
CA LYS A 395 -6.16 7.54 15.50
C LYS A 395 -6.25 7.61 17.03
N GLU A 396 -5.61 8.61 17.63
CA GLU A 396 -5.66 8.84 19.08
C GLU A 396 -7.05 9.28 19.52
N ILE A 397 -7.69 10.21 18.80
CA ILE A 397 -9.10 10.55 19.02
C ILE A 397 -9.96 9.30 18.91
N GLU A 398 -9.77 8.51 17.86
CA GLU A 398 -10.52 7.28 17.61
C GLU A 398 -10.37 6.26 18.74
N SER A 399 -9.17 6.10 19.33
CA SER A 399 -8.94 5.17 20.42
C SER A 399 -9.63 5.63 21.71
N GLN A 400 -9.56 6.92 22.02
CA GLN A 400 -10.14 7.54 23.21
C GLN A 400 -11.67 7.76 23.11
N PHE A 401 -12.22 7.73 21.89
CA PHE A 401 -13.61 8.09 21.61
C PHE A 401 -14.64 7.20 22.30
N ALA A 402 -14.40 5.89 22.36
CA ALA A 402 -15.31 4.95 23.03
C ALA A 402 -15.47 5.30 24.52
N ASP A 403 -14.36 5.51 25.24
CA ASP A 403 -14.40 5.87 26.65
C ASP A 403 -15.05 7.25 26.87
N ALA A 404 -14.78 8.23 25.99
CA ALA A 404 -15.41 9.56 26.04
C ALA A 404 -16.93 9.48 25.85
N LEU A 405 -17.40 8.68 24.89
CA LEU A 405 -18.82 8.45 24.66
C LEU A 405 -19.49 7.76 25.85
N PHE A 406 -18.80 6.81 26.48
CA PHE A 406 -19.33 6.13 27.65
C PHE A 406 -19.61 7.10 28.81
N VAL A 407 -18.65 8.00 29.09
CA VAL A 407 -18.82 9.05 30.10
C VAL A 407 -19.95 10.01 29.71
N LEU A 408 -19.95 10.49 28.46
CA LEU A 408 -20.99 11.37 27.93
C LEU A 408 -22.38 10.75 28.07
N GLY A 409 -22.54 9.51 27.60
CA GLY A 409 -23.80 8.77 27.62
C GLY A 409 -24.32 8.55 29.03
N ARG A 410 -23.45 8.25 30.01
CA ARG A 410 -23.85 8.16 31.42
C ARG A 410 -24.42 9.49 31.94
N ARG A 411 -23.77 10.62 31.65
CA ARG A 411 -24.28 11.95 32.08
C ARG A 411 -25.62 12.32 31.45
N ILE A 412 -25.79 12.00 30.18
CA ILE A 412 -27.07 12.19 29.48
C ILE A 412 -28.17 11.30 30.09
N THR A 413 -27.83 10.04 30.44
CA THR A 413 -28.76 9.09 31.07
C THR A 413 -29.21 9.57 32.46
N GLU A 414 -28.33 10.25 33.21
CA GLU A 414 -28.65 10.92 34.48
C GLU A 414 -29.60 12.14 34.31
N GLY A 415 -30.03 12.45 33.09
CA GLY A 415 -30.93 13.57 32.79
C GLY A 415 -30.23 14.93 32.73
N ARG A 416 -28.90 14.96 32.62
CA ARG A 416 -28.14 16.21 32.47
C ARG A 416 -28.28 16.76 31.04
N SER A 417 -28.21 18.08 30.91
CA SER A 417 -28.23 18.72 29.59
C SER A 417 -26.99 18.31 28.76
N PRO A 418 -27.09 18.28 27.42
CA PRO A 418 -25.95 17.98 26.56
C PRO A 418 -24.74 18.89 26.82
N GLU A 419 -24.96 20.18 27.00
CA GLU A 419 -23.91 21.17 27.32
C GLU A 419 -23.11 20.78 28.57
N TRP A 420 -23.82 20.48 29.67
CA TRP A 420 -23.16 20.08 30.92
C TRP A 420 -22.47 18.72 30.76
N ALA A 421 -23.08 17.79 30.04
CA ALA A 421 -22.51 16.46 29.78
C ALA A 421 -21.20 16.54 28.97
N PHE A 422 -21.14 17.37 27.92
CA PHE A 422 -19.89 17.59 27.17
C PHE A 422 -18.82 18.25 28.03
N MET A 423 -19.17 19.30 28.78
CA MET A 423 -18.23 19.98 29.68
C MET A 423 -17.65 19.02 30.73
N GLN A 424 -18.50 18.23 31.39
CA GLN A 424 -18.06 17.28 32.41
C GLN A 424 -17.22 16.14 31.81
N THR A 425 -17.56 15.70 30.60
CA THR A 425 -16.79 14.67 29.90
C THR A 425 -15.41 15.20 29.52
N ALA A 426 -15.33 16.42 28.99
CA ALA A 426 -14.06 17.09 28.69
C ALA A 426 -13.17 17.24 29.94
N GLN A 427 -13.75 17.62 31.07
CA GLN A 427 -13.04 17.70 32.36
C GLN A 427 -12.54 16.33 32.85
N THR A 428 -13.35 15.27 32.66
CA THR A 428 -12.97 13.90 33.04
C THR A 428 -11.84 13.37 32.15
N MET A 429 -11.86 13.75 30.88
CA MET A 429 -10.90 13.36 29.84
C MET A 429 -9.79 14.40 29.66
N LYS A 430 -9.46 15.18 30.70
CA LYS A 430 -8.47 16.26 30.62
C LYS A 430 -7.09 15.70 30.23
N GLY A 431 -6.46 16.33 29.24
CA GLY A 431 -5.18 15.90 28.69
C GLY A 431 -5.29 14.91 27.53
N SER A 432 -6.51 14.61 27.07
CA SER A 432 -6.77 13.83 25.86
C SER A 432 -7.26 14.72 24.71
N LEU A 433 -6.94 14.36 23.46
CA LEU A 433 -7.35 15.13 22.28
C LEU A 433 -8.88 15.17 22.11
N ILE A 434 -9.56 14.07 22.46
CA ILE A 434 -11.02 14.03 22.43
C ILE A 434 -11.65 14.91 23.51
N GLY A 435 -10.98 15.04 24.66
CA GLY A 435 -11.39 15.93 25.74
C GLY A 435 -11.39 17.40 25.28
N GLU A 436 -10.34 17.83 24.60
CA GLU A 436 -10.24 19.17 24.00
C GLU A 436 -11.37 19.41 22.98
N THR A 437 -11.62 18.42 22.11
CA THR A 437 -12.71 18.50 21.13
C THR A 437 -14.09 18.62 21.81
N PHE A 438 -14.33 17.87 22.89
CA PHE A 438 -15.59 17.93 23.63
C PHE A 438 -15.74 19.24 24.42
N GLU A 439 -14.62 19.82 24.86
CA GLU A 439 -14.59 21.16 25.43
C GLU A 439 -15.04 22.20 24.40
N ASP A 440 -14.55 22.10 23.16
CA ASP A 440 -14.97 22.97 22.07
C ASP A 440 -16.46 22.83 21.75
N VAL A 441 -17.04 21.62 21.82
CA VAL A 441 -18.49 21.42 21.70
C VAL A 441 -19.23 22.16 22.83
N ALA A 442 -18.81 21.99 24.08
CA ALA A 442 -19.43 22.67 25.23
C ALA A 442 -19.30 24.19 25.12
N ARG A 443 -18.14 24.68 24.63
CA ARG A 443 -17.87 26.10 24.39
C ARG A 443 -18.78 26.66 23.29
N ASN A 444 -18.93 25.94 22.18
CA ASN A 444 -19.83 26.34 21.10
C ASN A 444 -21.30 26.42 21.59
N LEU A 445 -21.75 25.44 22.39
CA LEU A 445 -23.09 25.45 22.96
C LEU A 445 -23.32 26.63 23.92
N SER A 446 -22.37 26.89 24.82
CA SER A 446 -22.48 27.91 25.86
C SER A 446 -22.27 29.34 25.35
N ILE A 447 -21.24 29.56 24.51
CA ILE A 447 -20.82 30.88 24.03
C ILE A 447 -21.58 31.27 22.76
N LEU A 448 -21.60 30.41 21.73
CA LEU A 448 -22.25 30.72 20.45
C LEU A 448 -23.76 30.51 20.49
N ARG A 449 -24.29 29.83 21.52
CA ARG A 449 -25.72 29.51 21.67
C ARG A 449 -26.34 28.84 20.44
N THR A 450 -25.55 27.99 19.79
CA THR A 450 -25.96 27.23 18.60
C THR A 450 -26.72 25.94 18.98
N THR A 451 -27.30 25.27 17.98
CA THR A 451 -27.80 23.91 18.12
C THR A 451 -26.67 22.90 18.33
N LEU A 452 -27.00 21.72 18.89
CA LEU A 452 -26.04 20.61 19.07
C LEU A 452 -25.43 20.15 17.74
N ILE A 453 -26.21 20.11 16.67
CA ILE A 453 -25.72 19.78 15.32
C ILE A 453 -24.73 20.83 14.86
N GLY A 454 -25.04 22.12 15.00
CA GLY A 454 -24.12 23.21 14.63
C GLY A 454 -22.84 23.21 15.47
N ALA A 455 -22.93 22.97 16.79
CA ALA A 455 -21.77 22.94 17.67
C ALA A 455 -20.74 21.87 17.29
N ILE A 456 -21.21 20.74 16.74
CA ILE A 456 -20.37 19.60 16.36
C ILE A 456 -19.93 19.71 14.89
N PHE A 457 -20.88 19.92 13.96
CA PHE A 457 -20.69 19.67 12.53
C PHE A 457 -20.64 20.92 11.64
N ASP A 458 -20.82 22.12 12.19
CA ASP A 458 -20.74 23.33 11.38
C ASP A 458 -19.37 23.46 10.69
N LYS A 459 -19.36 23.88 9.42
CA LYS A 459 -18.14 23.95 8.61
C LYS A 459 -17.17 25.02 9.09
N GLU A 460 -17.67 26.10 9.67
CA GLU A 460 -16.87 27.23 10.10
C GLU A 460 -16.41 27.08 11.54
N TYR A 461 -17.29 26.69 12.46
CA TYR A 461 -16.99 26.66 13.90
C TYR A 461 -17.21 25.30 14.58
N GLY A 462 -17.70 24.28 13.87
CA GLY A 462 -17.97 22.97 14.46
C GLY A 462 -16.70 22.32 15.01
N ALA A 463 -16.80 21.75 16.22
CA ALA A 463 -15.66 21.14 16.90
C ALA A 463 -15.06 19.95 16.12
N PHE A 464 -15.88 19.24 15.32
CA PHE A 464 -15.47 18.04 14.60
C PHE A 464 -15.03 18.34 13.16
N ARG A 465 -15.00 19.61 12.74
CA ARG A 465 -14.67 20.00 11.35
C ARG A 465 -13.32 19.45 10.84
N ASN A 466 -12.37 19.23 11.76
CA ASN A 466 -11.03 18.71 11.44
C ASN A 466 -10.83 17.23 11.83
N ILE A 467 -11.89 16.52 12.23
CA ILE A 467 -11.83 15.11 12.63
C ILE A 467 -12.29 14.26 11.46
N TYR A 468 -11.35 13.82 10.63
CA TYR A 468 -11.64 12.99 9.47
C TYR A 468 -11.79 11.53 9.90
N SER A 469 -12.84 11.20 10.66
CA SER A 469 -13.19 9.82 11.02
C SER A 469 -14.67 9.60 10.80
N GLU A 470 -15.01 8.71 9.85
CA GLU A 470 -16.40 8.34 9.56
C GLU A 470 -17.07 7.74 10.80
N ARG A 471 -16.34 6.90 11.55
CA ARG A 471 -16.83 6.27 12.78
C ARG A 471 -17.24 7.31 13.82
N VAL A 472 -16.37 8.30 14.05
CA VAL A 472 -16.62 9.40 14.99
C VAL A 472 -17.80 10.27 14.51
N HIS A 473 -17.79 10.71 13.25
CA HIS A 473 -18.85 11.53 12.69
C HIS A 473 -20.22 10.84 12.71
N THR A 474 -20.30 9.60 12.23
CA THR A 474 -21.55 8.84 12.16
C THR A 474 -22.12 8.58 13.54
N THR A 475 -21.27 8.27 14.52
CA THR A 475 -21.70 8.05 15.91
C THR A 475 -22.26 9.34 16.53
N MET A 476 -21.59 10.47 16.30
CA MET A 476 -22.11 11.77 16.77
C MET A 476 -23.38 12.20 16.03
N HIS A 477 -23.52 11.87 14.74
CA HIS A 477 -24.77 12.12 14.00
C HIS A 477 -25.93 11.30 14.57
N LEU A 478 -25.70 10.03 14.90
CA LEU A 478 -26.68 9.20 15.59
C LEU A 478 -27.05 9.80 16.94
N PHE A 479 -26.06 10.21 17.74
CA PHE A 479 -26.30 10.83 19.03
C PHE A 479 -27.17 12.08 18.89
N THR A 480 -26.78 13.03 18.02
CA THR A 480 -27.53 14.28 17.84
C THR A 480 -28.98 14.02 17.43
N LYS A 481 -29.23 13.12 16.46
CA LYS A 481 -30.58 12.71 16.05
C LYS A 481 -31.37 12.06 17.19
N SER A 482 -30.71 11.33 18.08
CA SER A 482 -31.34 10.63 19.21
C SER A 482 -31.74 11.58 20.33
N VAL A 483 -30.88 12.56 20.63
CA VAL A 483 -31.12 13.57 21.67
C VAL A 483 -32.39 14.38 21.37
N TYR A 484 -32.67 14.68 20.10
CA TYR A 484 -33.89 15.37 19.70
C TYR A 484 -35.17 14.57 19.96
N LYS A 485 -35.09 13.23 20.02
CA LYS A 485 -36.24 12.38 20.31
C LYS A 485 -36.42 12.17 21.81
N SER A 486 -35.35 11.77 22.51
CA SER A 486 -35.36 11.53 23.96
C SER A 486 -33.95 11.55 24.53
N HIS A 487 -33.73 12.38 25.56
CA HIS A 487 -32.44 12.48 26.24
C HIS A 487 -32.03 11.15 26.90
N THR A 488 -32.91 10.53 27.68
CA THR A 488 -32.59 9.29 28.40
C THR A 488 -32.34 8.12 27.46
N ALA A 489 -33.15 7.99 26.40
CA ALA A 489 -32.95 6.96 25.38
C ALA A 489 -31.64 7.19 24.61
N ALA A 490 -31.30 8.45 24.30
CA ALA A 490 -30.03 8.79 23.65
C ALA A 490 -28.82 8.46 24.53
N GLY A 491 -28.88 8.72 25.83
CA GLY A 491 -27.82 8.37 26.78
C GLY A 491 -27.57 6.88 26.83
N ILE A 492 -28.62 6.07 27.01
CA ILE A 492 -28.55 4.60 27.02
C ILE A 492 -28.01 4.09 25.67
N ALA A 493 -28.47 4.68 24.57
CA ALA A 493 -28.01 4.31 23.24
C ALA A 493 -26.52 4.58 23.07
N ILE A 494 -26.02 5.78 23.39
CA ILE A 494 -24.58 6.10 23.29
C ILE A 494 -23.74 5.15 24.13
N VAL A 495 -24.12 4.87 25.38
CA VAL A 495 -23.35 3.95 26.24
C VAL A 495 -23.19 2.60 25.54
N LYS A 496 -24.29 2.09 24.96
CA LYS A 496 -24.20 0.89 24.13
C LYS A 496 -23.29 1.09 22.93
N LEU A 497 -23.38 2.21 22.18
CA LEU A 497 -22.47 2.49 21.05
C LEU A 497 -21.00 2.50 21.48
N ALA A 498 -20.70 3.05 22.65
CA ALA A 498 -19.35 3.07 23.22
C ALA A 498 -18.81 1.65 23.44
N ASP A 499 -19.60 0.76 24.05
CA ASP A 499 -19.24 -0.65 24.21
C ASP A 499 -18.98 -1.30 22.84
N HIS A 500 -19.85 -1.07 21.85
CA HIS A 500 -19.68 -1.61 20.48
C HIS A 500 -18.40 -1.11 19.80
N LEU A 501 -18.05 0.17 19.99
CA LEU A 501 -16.83 0.74 19.43
C LEU A 501 -15.58 0.14 20.06
N LYS A 502 -15.63 -0.18 21.36
CA LYS A 502 -14.53 -0.80 22.09
C LYS A 502 -14.27 -2.23 21.63
N GLU A 503 -15.33 -3.03 21.46
CA GLU A 503 -15.21 -4.39 20.91
C GLU A 503 -14.59 -4.37 19.49
N LEU A 504 -14.98 -3.41 18.66
CA LEU A 504 -14.38 -3.21 17.32
C LEU A 504 -12.89 -2.89 17.39
N GLN A 505 -12.48 -2.01 18.31
CA GLN A 505 -11.06 -1.66 18.50
C GLN A 505 -10.23 -2.88 18.96
N GLU A 506 -10.75 -3.68 19.89
CA GLU A 506 -10.08 -4.89 20.38
C GLU A 506 -9.88 -5.91 19.24
N VAL A 507 -10.88 -6.08 18.37
CA VAL A 507 -10.76 -6.92 17.18
C VAL A 507 -9.68 -6.39 16.24
N GLU A 508 -9.65 -5.08 15.95
CA GLU A 508 -8.62 -4.47 15.11
C GLU A 508 -7.20 -4.67 15.67
N GLU A 509 -7.03 -4.52 16.98
CA GLU A 509 -5.73 -4.68 17.64
C GLU A 509 -5.24 -6.12 17.60
N ASN A 510 -6.13 -7.09 17.81
CA ASN A 510 -5.83 -8.51 17.69
C ASN A 510 -5.41 -8.87 16.26
N ILE A 511 -6.09 -8.32 15.25
CA ILE A 511 -5.72 -8.50 13.83
C ILE A 511 -4.31 -7.98 13.57
N LYS A 512 -3.98 -6.77 14.05
CA LYS A 512 -2.64 -6.19 13.90
C LYS A 512 -1.57 -7.07 14.55
N ARG A 513 -1.82 -7.59 15.76
CA ARG A 513 -0.91 -8.50 16.47
C ARG A 513 -0.66 -9.78 15.67
N SER A 514 -1.70 -10.40 15.10
CA SER A 514 -1.54 -11.62 14.28
C SER A 514 -0.73 -11.40 12.99
N LEU A 515 -0.73 -10.18 12.45
CA LEU A 515 0.02 -9.83 11.24
C LEU A 515 1.46 -9.40 11.54
N TYR A 516 1.74 -8.97 12.77
CA TYR A 516 3.04 -8.41 13.16
C TYR A 516 4.22 -9.37 12.96
N ASP A 517 4.03 -10.66 13.27
CA ASP A 517 5.09 -11.67 13.11
C ASP A 517 5.61 -11.75 11.67
N VAL A 518 4.70 -11.58 10.70
CA VAL A 518 4.99 -11.64 9.26
C VAL A 518 5.66 -10.34 8.80
N THR A 519 5.20 -9.18 9.26
CA THR A 519 5.72 -7.87 8.82
C THR A 519 7.05 -7.50 9.46
N SER A 520 7.27 -7.89 10.72
CA SER A 520 8.49 -7.59 11.49
C SER A 520 9.75 -8.18 10.86
N THR A 521 9.66 -9.42 10.36
CA THR A 521 10.77 -10.08 9.66
C THR A 521 11.18 -9.33 8.40
N MET A 522 10.22 -8.94 7.57
CA MET A 522 10.45 -8.16 6.34
C MET A 522 11.06 -6.79 6.62
N ARG A 523 10.58 -6.08 7.66
CA ARG A 523 11.13 -4.80 8.08
C ARG A 523 12.59 -4.94 8.55
N SER A 524 12.89 -5.98 9.33
CA SER A 524 14.26 -6.27 9.78
C SER A 524 15.20 -6.62 8.63
N THR A 525 14.72 -7.37 7.63
CA THR A 525 15.49 -7.67 6.41
C THR A 525 15.80 -6.43 5.59
N ALA A 526 14.81 -5.53 5.43
CA ALA A 526 15.01 -4.27 4.71
C ALA A 526 16.03 -3.37 5.40
N ILE A 527 15.94 -3.23 6.74
CA ILE A 527 16.77 -2.30 7.52
C ILE A 527 18.19 -2.84 7.72
N LEU A 528 18.34 -4.13 8.01
CA LEU A 528 19.60 -4.68 8.53
C LEU A 528 20.19 -5.76 7.65
N PHE A 529 19.48 -6.88 7.42
CA PHE A 529 20.09 -8.06 6.81
C PHE A 529 20.47 -7.87 5.33
N ALA A 530 19.57 -7.33 4.51
CA ALA A 530 19.86 -7.14 3.09
C ALA A 530 20.98 -6.09 2.88
N PRO A 531 20.96 -4.92 3.54
CA PRO A 531 22.07 -3.96 3.50
C PRO A 531 23.41 -4.54 3.95
N LEU A 532 23.42 -5.31 5.03
CA LEU A 532 24.63 -5.93 5.57
C LEU A 532 25.22 -6.95 4.58
N ILE A 533 24.39 -7.85 4.03
CA ILE A 533 24.85 -8.86 3.06
C ILE A 533 25.38 -8.19 1.79
N GLY A 534 24.66 -7.18 1.28
CA GLY A 534 25.10 -6.42 0.12
C GLY A 534 26.45 -5.73 0.35
N GLY A 535 26.62 -5.08 1.51
CA GLY A 535 27.86 -4.36 1.83
C GLY A 535 29.07 -5.27 2.01
N ILE A 536 28.91 -6.40 2.71
CA ILE A 536 29.96 -7.42 2.85
C ILE A 536 30.37 -7.97 1.48
N THR A 537 29.38 -8.25 0.62
CA THR A 537 29.62 -8.82 -0.71
C THR A 537 30.43 -7.88 -1.61
N LEU A 538 30.14 -6.58 -1.58
CA LEU A 538 30.90 -5.60 -2.35
C LEU A 538 32.37 -5.58 -1.94
N ALA A 539 32.64 -5.56 -0.62
CA ALA A 539 34.00 -5.61 -0.12
C ALA A 539 34.72 -6.90 -0.53
N LEU A 540 34.04 -8.05 -0.50
CA LEU A 540 34.59 -9.33 -1.00
C LEU A 540 34.91 -9.27 -2.50
N SER A 541 34.06 -8.63 -3.31
CA SER A 541 34.31 -8.48 -4.76
C SER A 541 35.58 -7.70 -5.06
N GLU A 542 35.83 -6.63 -4.30
CA GLU A 542 37.03 -5.81 -4.43
C GLU A 542 38.29 -6.52 -3.94
N VAL A 543 38.19 -7.31 -2.87
CA VAL A 543 39.28 -8.18 -2.40
C VAL A 543 39.71 -9.14 -3.50
N ILE A 544 38.73 -9.81 -4.11
CA ILE A 544 38.97 -10.76 -5.19
C ILE A 544 39.61 -10.05 -6.38
N GLN A 545 39.14 -8.86 -6.75
CA GLN A 545 39.75 -8.08 -7.81
C GLN A 545 41.21 -7.76 -7.51
N LYS A 546 41.50 -7.33 -6.28
CA LYS A 546 42.87 -6.96 -5.89
C LYS A 546 43.82 -8.16 -5.95
N ILE A 547 43.34 -9.33 -5.53
CA ILE A 547 44.11 -10.57 -5.63
C ILE A 547 44.38 -10.92 -7.10
N LEU A 548 43.38 -10.82 -7.98
CA LEU A 548 43.55 -11.08 -9.42
C LEU A 548 44.51 -10.08 -10.07
N GLU A 549 44.43 -8.78 -9.74
CA GLU A 549 45.37 -7.76 -10.19
C GLU A 549 46.81 -8.07 -9.77
N ASN A 550 47.01 -8.48 -8.51
CA ASN A 550 48.33 -8.85 -7.99
C ASN A 550 48.89 -10.08 -8.71
N ILE A 551 48.07 -11.12 -8.92
CA ILE A 551 48.45 -12.34 -9.66
C ILE A 551 48.81 -11.99 -11.11
N ALA A 552 47.99 -11.20 -11.79
CA ALA A 552 48.24 -10.77 -13.17
C ALA A 552 49.55 -9.97 -13.28
N HIS A 553 49.81 -9.09 -12.31
CA HIS A 553 51.05 -8.30 -12.26
C HIS A 553 52.29 -9.18 -11.98
N GLU A 554 52.20 -10.17 -11.08
CA GLU A 554 53.28 -11.14 -10.87
C GLU A 554 53.53 -12.05 -12.08
N ALA A 555 52.47 -12.50 -12.75
CA ALA A 555 52.55 -13.28 -13.98
C ALA A 555 53.27 -12.52 -15.10
N SER A 556 53.02 -11.21 -15.22
CA SER A 556 53.66 -10.33 -16.21
C SER A 556 55.18 -10.14 -16.03
N LYS A 557 55.72 -10.47 -14.84
CA LYS A 557 57.15 -10.33 -14.51
C LYS A 557 57.98 -11.58 -14.84
N LEU A 558 57.35 -12.68 -15.24
CA LEU A 558 58.04 -13.90 -15.65
C LEU A 558 58.61 -13.75 -17.08
N PRO A 559 59.81 -14.30 -17.38
CA PRO A 559 60.40 -14.25 -18.72
C PRO A 559 59.52 -14.98 -19.75
N GLY A 560 59.24 -14.33 -20.90
CA GLY A 560 58.37 -14.82 -21.96
C GLY A 560 58.83 -16.06 -22.74
N ASP A 561 59.83 -16.79 -22.25
CA ASP A 561 60.38 -18.01 -22.87
C ASP A 561 59.76 -19.31 -22.29
N ILE A 562 58.97 -19.17 -21.21
CA ILE A 562 58.07 -20.21 -20.73
C ILE A 562 56.74 -19.95 -21.42
N GLY A 563 56.25 -20.90 -22.22
CA GLY A 563 55.01 -20.81 -23.02
C GLY A 563 53.70 -20.58 -22.27
N MET A 564 53.73 -19.91 -21.11
CA MET A 564 52.57 -19.42 -20.38
C MET A 564 51.81 -18.31 -21.11
N GLY A 565 52.41 -17.62 -22.09
CA GLY A 565 51.65 -16.72 -22.96
C GLY A 565 50.53 -17.45 -23.71
N ALA A 566 50.80 -18.67 -24.20
CA ALA A 566 49.80 -19.51 -24.86
C ALA A 566 48.80 -20.16 -23.89
N ILE A 567 49.21 -20.42 -22.64
CA ILE A 567 48.31 -20.90 -21.58
C ILE A 567 47.41 -19.76 -21.08
N MET A 568 47.90 -18.51 -21.02
CA MET A 568 47.06 -17.32 -20.74
C MET A 568 46.09 -17.02 -21.89
N GLU A 569 46.44 -17.35 -23.13
CA GLU A 569 45.56 -17.23 -24.30
C GLU A 569 44.48 -18.33 -24.33
N ASP A 570 44.81 -19.56 -23.91
CA ASP A 570 43.92 -20.75 -23.91
C ASP A 570 43.07 -20.89 -22.62
N VAL A 571 43.56 -20.40 -21.47
CA VAL A 571 42.76 -20.20 -20.23
C VAL A 571 41.83 -18.98 -20.37
N GLY A 572 41.98 -18.22 -21.46
CA GLY A 572 41.13 -17.10 -21.82
C GLY A 572 41.25 -15.94 -20.84
N SER A 573 40.45 -14.91 -21.09
CA SER A 573 40.18 -13.71 -20.30
C SER A 573 39.88 -13.88 -18.79
N GLY A 574 40.11 -15.06 -18.19
CA GLY A 574 39.78 -15.40 -16.81
C GLY A 574 40.56 -14.69 -15.70
N MET A 575 41.53 -13.82 -16.03
CA MET A 575 42.23 -12.98 -15.05
C MET A 575 41.72 -11.53 -14.97
N GLU A 576 40.86 -11.09 -15.90
CA GLU A 576 40.18 -9.81 -15.79
C GLU A 576 38.76 -10.03 -15.23
N GLN A 577 38.43 -9.36 -14.13
CA GLN A 577 37.06 -9.38 -13.62
C GLN A 577 36.11 -8.86 -14.71
N SER A 578 35.10 -9.66 -15.06
CA SER A 578 34.15 -9.30 -16.12
C SER A 578 33.29 -8.06 -15.78
N ILE A 579 33.27 -7.67 -14.51
CA ILE A 579 32.48 -6.55 -13.99
C ILE A 579 33.39 -5.69 -13.11
N SER A 580 33.52 -4.41 -13.45
CA SER A 580 34.18 -3.43 -12.59
C SER A 580 33.41 -3.28 -11.26
N PRO A 581 34.08 -3.24 -10.10
CA PRO A 581 33.41 -3.09 -8.80
C PRO A 581 32.55 -1.84 -8.70
N ASP A 582 32.88 -0.79 -9.44
CA ASP A 582 32.09 0.43 -9.47
C ASP A 582 30.70 0.18 -10.09
N VAL A 583 30.65 -0.58 -11.18
CA VAL A 583 29.39 -0.98 -11.82
C VAL A 583 28.63 -1.98 -10.95
N PHE A 584 29.36 -2.90 -10.30
CA PHE A 584 28.76 -3.85 -9.37
C PHE A 584 28.13 -3.14 -8.16
N MET A 585 28.85 -2.20 -7.54
CA MET A 585 28.37 -1.41 -6.41
C MET A 585 27.18 -0.54 -6.80
N PHE A 586 27.21 0.08 -7.97
CA PHE A 586 26.08 0.87 -8.47
C PHE A 586 24.83 0.02 -8.63
N SER A 587 24.94 -1.14 -9.29
CA SER A 587 23.79 -2.03 -9.51
C SER A 587 23.25 -2.60 -8.20
N ILE A 588 24.10 -3.17 -7.34
CA ILE A 588 23.64 -3.69 -6.05
C ILE A 588 23.06 -2.58 -5.15
N GLY A 589 23.66 -1.38 -5.17
CA GLY A 589 23.15 -0.23 -4.43
C GLY A 589 21.76 0.22 -4.89
N PHE A 590 21.52 0.25 -6.20
CA PHE A 590 20.22 0.57 -6.76
C PHE A 590 19.18 -0.52 -6.49
N TYR A 591 19.56 -1.79 -6.67
CA TYR A 591 18.76 -2.94 -6.26
C TYR A 591 18.34 -2.86 -4.79
N MET A 592 19.26 -2.49 -3.89
CA MET A 592 18.98 -2.33 -2.47
C MET A 592 17.92 -1.25 -2.20
N ILE A 593 17.97 -0.10 -2.89
CA ILE A 593 16.95 0.94 -2.78
C ILE A 593 15.58 0.38 -3.20
N ILE A 594 15.50 -0.29 -4.35
CA ILE A 594 14.22 -0.85 -4.84
C ILE A 594 13.70 -1.92 -3.89
N LEU A 595 14.57 -2.82 -3.41
CA LEU A 595 14.21 -3.89 -2.50
C LEU A 595 13.66 -3.32 -1.18
N VAL A 596 14.28 -2.28 -0.62
CA VAL A 596 13.76 -1.58 0.57
C VAL A 596 12.39 -0.96 0.28
N VAL A 597 12.20 -0.31 -0.87
CA VAL A 597 10.90 0.23 -1.28
C VAL A 597 9.82 -0.85 -1.33
N ILE A 598 10.12 -2.00 -1.94
CA ILE A 598 9.19 -3.13 -2.05
C ILE A 598 8.86 -3.70 -0.66
N LEU A 599 9.87 -3.89 0.19
CA LEU A 599 9.67 -4.47 1.51
C LEU A 599 8.89 -3.55 2.46
N VAL A 600 9.19 -2.26 2.44
CA VAL A 600 8.45 -1.26 3.22
C VAL A 600 7.00 -1.20 2.73
N ARG A 601 6.77 -1.24 1.41
CA ARG A 601 5.42 -1.29 0.84
C ARG A 601 4.68 -2.56 1.28
N PHE A 602 5.34 -3.71 1.23
CA PHE A 602 4.74 -5.00 1.60
C PHE A 602 4.39 -5.03 3.09
N ALA A 603 5.33 -4.70 3.97
CA ALA A 603 5.11 -4.66 5.41
C ALA A 603 4.02 -3.65 5.79
N GLY A 604 4.10 -2.41 5.27
CA GLY A 604 3.10 -1.38 5.51
C GLY A 604 1.73 -1.71 4.92
N GLY A 605 1.69 -2.35 3.75
CA GLY A 605 0.46 -2.80 3.11
C GLY A 605 -0.28 -3.88 3.90
N ILE A 606 0.45 -4.75 4.60
CA ILE A 606 -0.14 -5.73 5.52
C ILE A 606 -0.65 -5.05 6.79
N GLU A 607 0.18 -4.20 7.42
CA GLU A 607 -0.09 -3.62 8.74
C GLU A 607 -1.18 -2.53 8.71
N TYR A 608 -1.07 -1.57 7.77
CA TYR A 608 -1.94 -0.39 7.71
C TYR A 608 -2.82 -0.33 6.46
N GLY A 609 -2.69 -1.28 5.52
CA GLY A 609 -3.40 -1.26 4.24
C GLY A 609 -2.80 -0.26 3.25
N GLU A 610 -3.59 0.19 2.26
CA GLU A 610 -3.15 1.14 1.23
C GLU A 610 -3.10 2.61 1.73
N ASP A 611 -2.44 2.88 2.86
CA ASP A 611 -2.18 4.25 3.31
C ASP A 611 -0.92 4.82 2.62
N LYS A 612 -1.13 5.70 1.65
CA LYS A 612 -0.04 6.37 0.94
C LYS A 612 0.79 7.27 1.86
N ALA A 613 0.17 7.95 2.83
CA ALA A 613 0.87 8.87 3.71
C ALA A 613 1.79 8.12 4.67
N GLN A 614 1.28 7.04 5.27
CA GLN A 614 2.08 6.18 6.14
C GLN A 614 3.21 5.50 5.37
N PHE A 615 2.92 4.95 4.17
CA PHE A 615 3.95 4.32 3.33
C PHE A 615 5.10 5.26 3.01
N MET A 616 4.80 6.48 2.56
CA MET A 616 5.83 7.46 2.22
C MET A 616 6.65 7.85 3.45
N TYR A 617 6.01 8.09 4.60
CA TYR A 617 6.73 8.40 5.84
C TYR A 617 7.63 7.24 6.30
N ASP A 618 7.12 6.01 6.30
CA ASP A 618 7.88 4.82 6.68
C ASP A 618 9.06 4.61 5.71
N LEU A 619 8.87 4.86 4.41
CA LEU A 619 9.95 4.82 3.43
C LEU A 619 11.03 5.87 3.73
N GLY A 620 10.62 7.11 4.02
CA GLY A 620 11.55 8.20 4.34
C GLY A 620 12.33 8.00 5.65
N SER A 621 11.81 7.19 6.58
CA SER A 621 12.52 6.85 7.83
C SER A 621 13.40 5.61 7.70
N VAL A 622 12.96 4.59 6.96
CA VAL A 622 13.65 3.30 6.83
C VAL A 622 14.78 3.33 5.80
N LEU A 623 14.57 3.98 4.65
CA LEU A 623 15.55 4.03 3.56
C LEU A 623 16.91 4.60 3.98
N PRO A 624 17.02 5.77 4.66
CA PRO A 624 18.32 6.30 5.06
C PRO A 624 19.05 5.41 6.06
N VAL A 625 18.32 4.75 6.98
CA VAL A 625 18.92 3.80 7.93
C VAL A 625 19.46 2.58 7.19
N SER A 626 18.70 2.05 6.22
CA SER A 626 19.11 0.88 5.44
C SER A 626 20.38 1.17 4.64
N ILE A 627 20.45 2.33 3.97
CA ILE A 627 21.62 2.75 3.20
C ILE A 627 22.80 3.11 4.10
N LEU A 628 22.56 3.62 5.30
CA LEU A 628 23.60 3.79 6.33
C LEU A 628 24.19 2.44 6.74
N VAL A 629 23.36 1.43 7.02
CA VAL A 629 23.85 0.08 7.37
C VAL A 629 24.64 -0.53 6.22
N PHE A 630 24.15 -0.40 4.98
CA PHE A 630 24.88 -0.82 3.78
C PHE A 630 26.24 -0.13 3.70
N SER A 631 26.26 1.19 3.90
CA SER A 631 27.45 2.01 3.83
C SER A 631 28.49 1.63 4.87
N LEU A 632 28.05 1.50 6.12
CA LEU A 632 28.90 1.10 7.24
C LEU A 632 29.44 -0.32 7.01
N SER A 633 28.61 -1.22 6.51
CA SER A 633 29.02 -2.58 6.17
C SER A 633 30.13 -2.60 5.12
N VAL A 634 30.01 -1.82 4.04
CA VAL A 634 31.07 -1.72 3.01
C VAL A 634 32.37 -1.21 3.64
N VAL A 635 32.32 -0.10 4.38
CA VAL A 635 33.52 0.52 4.98
C VAL A 635 34.19 -0.42 5.98
N VAL A 636 33.42 -1.02 6.89
CA VAL A 636 33.94 -1.96 7.89
C VAL A 636 34.53 -3.19 7.23
N SER A 637 33.84 -3.79 6.26
CA SER A 637 34.35 -4.95 5.55
C SER A 637 35.61 -4.64 4.73
N ARG A 638 35.68 -3.47 4.09
CA ARG A 638 36.91 -2.99 3.42
C ARG A 638 38.08 -2.90 4.39
N ILE A 639 37.90 -2.26 5.55
CA ILE A 639 38.96 -2.14 6.57
C ILE A 639 39.42 -3.52 7.06
N LEU A 640 38.48 -4.44 7.31
CA LEU A 640 38.81 -5.79 7.78
C LEU A 640 39.57 -6.59 6.73
N PHE A 641 39.17 -6.52 5.46
CA PHE A 641 39.80 -7.29 4.40
C PHE A 641 41.07 -6.66 3.83
N ALA A 642 41.23 -5.35 3.90
CA ALA A 642 42.48 -4.67 3.55
C ALA A 642 43.65 -5.07 4.46
N GLY A 643 43.39 -5.66 5.62
CA GLY A 643 44.44 -6.28 6.46
C GLY A 643 44.83 -7.69 6.02
N ILE A 644 44.10 -8.31 5.08
CA ILE A 644 44.30 -9.69 4.62
C ILE A 644 45.00 -9.75 3.26
N VAL A 645 44.77 -8.75 2.40
CA VAL A 645 45.38 -8.58 1.07
C VAL A 645 46.53 -7.59 1.15
#